data_AF-A0A9D8G193-F1
#
_entry.id   AF-A0A9D8G193-F1
#
_cell.length_a   1.000
_cell.length_b   1.000
_cell.length_c   1.000
_cell.angle_alpha   90.00
_cell.angle_beta   90.00
_cell.angle_gamma   90.00
#
_symmetry.space_group_name_H-M   'P 1'
#
loop_
_entity.id
_entity.type
_entity.pdbx_description
1 polymer ?
#
loop_
_entity_poly.entity_id
_entity_poly.type
_entity_poly.pdbx_seq_one_letter_code
_entity_poly.pdbx_strand_id
1 'polypeptide(L)'
;METRRLVGGILTLLVVLIFSGMILPREARAWGNQSAHPEINRIALELFDQRKADIPFLKNATLDGDKTRGIAWDPGDGTDLFNKTQANEREKQAKDWIVDGGFSADEPEGPMALRHFYDPTQAATPWLTDQRWVTEILTRTLGTIAVNPEISILDWAMDRDQGLGAMEVIYSQEYSWPDAKAYFKQALADRTAGNEFYGKAWRALGETMHLVADMGVPAHVRNDGHALNDADPLEYATNAAEVRNNYSTDWSTAINYDQGVAGLMRDLALYTNRNFFSKDTIPLAGRTTTANGQAPYALPDMSALTVSKSGYIESYVDGKYVRQARQAFWYRMGLSKTPAYTMDSVVIADQQRVLIPTSVRAAEAVIERFLPRFEVKSSVKPDTSAEDKYTVFGSITLQPNTEWPDRLVIRNGAYVRIGEKKTMVKLYSDDFSEFSTTVSAAVGDEIVVGYDLGGYIIESDPVEIQDIPARQSIDATYELTGLELPGRVFGTGDNSITVRIGGEVKTAPGLQFERAEWYSFVSGWPPVLRFVFSIPAIRQPDGTVKTEYNDLDVVNLGVALGEPEEMKIERDEGSYHMTYEFVGYTDGEAFSMPLSTTGKRYPWNNGGSISNVPHITWAQQDTPIKEFRGPFEAGGGFAINFRVKVTSKDMTTGEETSGVQEVGQVVVIALVKRIVEP
;
A
#
# COMPACT_ATOMS: atom_id res chain seq x y z
N MET A 1 -87.42 2.47 -1.79
CA MET A 1 -86.53 3.51 -2.35
C MET A 1 -85.35 3.79 -1.44
N GLU A 2 -85.54 3.78 -0.12
CA GLU A 2 -84.46 3.88 0.88
C GLU A 2 -83.46 2.73 0.85
N THR A 3 -83.90 1.48 0.64
CA THR A 3 -83.01 0.31 0.58
C THR A 3 -82.03 0.36 -0.59
N ARG A 4 -82.41 0.94 -1.73
CA ARG A 4 -81.50 1.13 -2.89
C ARG A 4 -80.47 2.23 -2.66
N ARG A 5 -80.82 3.27 -1.89
CA ARG A 5 -79.88 4.33 -1.48
C ARG A 5 -78.88 3.82 -0.45
N LEU A 6 -79.31 2.96 0.47
CA LEU A 6 -78.45 2.34 1.47
C LEU A 6 -77.45 1.36 0.83
N VAL A 7 -77.89 0.50 -0.08
CA VAL A 7 -77.01 -0.45 -0.80
C VAL A 7 -76.03 0.29 -1.71
N GLY A 8 -76.47 1.35 -2.41
CA GLY A 8 -75.58 2.21 -3.20
C GLY A 8 -74.51 2.89 -2.36
N GLY A 9 -74.87 3.45 -1.20
CA GLY A 9 -73.94 4.08 -0.27
C GLY A 9 -72.90 3.10 0.30
N ILE A 10 -73.32 1.89 0.65
CA ILE A 10 -72.42 0.84 1.15
C ILE A 10 -71.44 0.40 0.06
N LEU A 11 -71.89 0.24 -1.20
CA LEU A 11 -71.00 -0.11 -2.31
C LEU A 11 -69.98 1.00 -2.60
N THR A 12 -70.40 2.26 -2.60
CA THR A 12 -69.49 3.40 -2.81
C THR A 12 -68.47 3.50 -1.67
N LEU A 13 -68.88 3.29 -0.42
CA LEU A 13 -67.98 3.29 0.74
C LEU A 13 -66.98 2.13 0.68
N LEU A 14 -67.41 0.94 0.24
CA LEU A 14 -66.53 -0.22 0.04
C LEU A 14 -65.52 0.01 -1.09
N VAL A 15 -65.93 0.61 -2.21
CA VAL A 15 -65.00 0.98 -3.29
C VAL A 15 -64.00 2.02 -2.80
N VAL A 16 -64.45 3.04 -2.06
CA VAL A 16 -63.55 4.05 -1.47
C VAL A 16 -62.61 3.41 -0.45
N LEU A 17 -63.07 2.51 0.43
CA LEU A 17 -62.23 1.84 1.43
C LEU A 17 -61.24 0.85 0.81
N ILE A 18 -61.62 0.15 -0.26
CA ILE A 18 -60.73 -0.73 -1.02
C ILE A 18 -59.68 0.12 -1.75
N PHE A 19 -60.07 1.22 -2.39
CA PHE A 19 -59.11 2.16 -3.00
C PHE A 19 -58.20 2.82 -1.94
N SER A 20 -58.74 3.20 -0.77
CA SER A 20 -57.97 3.83 0.31
C SER A 20 -57.00 2.84 0.98
N GLY A 21 -57.41 1.57 1.14
CA GLY A 21 -56.56 0.51 1.67
C GLY A 21 -55.45 0.06 0.70
N MET A 22 -55.62 0.33 -0.60
CA MET A 22 -54.58 0.16 -1.62
C MET A 22 -53.66 1.39 -1.77
N ILE A 23 -53.98 2.50 -1.09
CA ILE A 23 -53.19 3.76 -1.04
C ILE A 23 -52.62 3.96 0.39
N LEU A 24 -52.44 2.89 1.16
CA LEU A 24 -51.59 2.96 2.35
C LEU A 24 -50.13 2.98 1.88
N PRO A 25 -49.31 3.97 2.28
CA PRO A 25 -47.91 4.04 1.87
C PRO A 25 -47.20 2.81 2.42
N ARG A 26 -46.91 1.85 1.56
CA ARG A 26 -45.83 0.90 1.81
C ARG A 26 -44.57 1.72 1.69
N GLU A 27 -43.80 1.77 2.77
CA GLU A 27 -42.53 2.49 2.89
C GLU A 27 -41.81 2.55 1.54
N ALA A 28 -41.66 3.77 1.03
CA ALA A 28 -40.85 4.05 -0.15
C ALA A 28 -39.41 3.71 0.21
N ARG A 29 -38.85 2.71 -0.45
CA ARG A 29 -37.41 2.43 -0.44
C ARG A 29 -36.96 2.74 -1.86
N ALA A 30 -35.96 3.62 -2.02
CA ALA A 30 -35.23 3.84 -3.28
C ALA A 30 -34.54 2.52 -3.71
N TRP A 31 -33.51 2.47 -4.59
CA TRP A 31 -32.63 1.27 -4.60
C TRP A 31 -32.29 1.09 -3.15
N GLY A 32 -32.63 -0.07 -2.59
CA GLY A 32 -32.64 -0.17 -1.14
C GLY A 32 -31.21 0.10 -0.70
N ASN A 33 -30.88 1.33 -0.29
CA ASN A 33 -29.51 1.76 -0.03
C ASN A 33 -28.91 0.84 1.04
N GLN A 34 -29.79 0.42 1.94
CA GLN A 34 -29.60 -0.64 2.94
C GLN A 34 -29.11 -2.00 2.40
N SER A 35 -29.21 -2.30 1.10
CA SER A 35 -28.89 -3.65 0.57
C SER A 35 -28.39 -3.75 -0.87
N ALA A 36 -28.84 -2.93 -1.83
CA ALA A 36 -28.50 -3.11 -3.25
C ALA A 36 -27.05 -2.70 -3.54
N HIS A 37 -26.66 -1.47 -3.21
CA HIS A 37 -25.29 -0.99 -3.40
C HIS A 37 -24.25 -1.76 -2.58
N PRO A 38 -24.49 -2.07 -1.29
CA PRO A 38 -23.61 -2.98 -0.55
C PRO A 38 -23.45 -4.35 -1.22
N GLU A 39 -24.51 -4.89 -1.83
CA GLU A 39 -24.43 -6.12 -2.61
C GLU A 39 -23.59 -5.96 -3.87
N ILE A 40 -23.78 -4.88 -4.63
CA ILE A 40 -22.99 -4.58 -5.83
C ILE A 40 -21.51 -4.49 -5.46
N ASN A 41 -21.17 -3.77 -4.39
CA ASN A 41 -19.78 -3.63 -3.92
C ASN A 41 -19.18 -4.98 -3.52
N ARG A 42 -19.96 -5.82 -2.84
CA ARG A 42 -19.50 -7.15 -2.43
C ARG A 42 -19.27 -8.09 -3.60
N ILE A 43 -20.20 -8.15 -4.56
CA ILE A 43 -20.00 -8.97 -5.76
C ILE A 43 -18.84 -8.41 -6.61
N ALA A 44 -18.65 -7.09 -6.64
CA ALA A 44 -17.49 -6.48 -7.31
C ALA A 44 -16.16 -6.90 -6.68
N LEU A 45 -16.09 -7.02 -5.34
CA LEU A 45 -14.93 -7.58 -4.64
C LEU A 45 -14.71 -9.06 -4.98
N GLU A 46 -15.78 -9.86 -5.04
CA GLU A 46 -15.69 -11.27 -5.46
C GLU A 46 -15.18 -11.41 -6.90
N LEU A 47 -15.68 -10.57 -7.81
CA LEU A 47 -15.23 -10.52 -9.20
C LEU A 47 -13.76 -10.06 -9.30
N PHE A 48 -13.36 -9.06 -8.52
CA PHE A 48 -11.97 -8.62 -8.43
C PHE A 48 -11.07 -9.78 -7.98
N ASP A 49 -11.45 -10.49 -6.91
CA ASP A 49 -10.68 -11.62 -6.38
C ASP A 49 -10.53 -12.76 -7.40
N GLN A 50 -11.54 -12.98 -8.27
CA GLN A 50 -11.48 -13.95 -9.36
C GLN A 50 -10.53 -13.52 -10.49
N ARG A 51 -10.42 -12.21 -10.76
CA ARG A 51 -9.71 -11.67 -11.93
C ARG A 51 -8.32 -11.14 -11.63
N LYS A 52 -8.00 -10.81 -10.38
CA LYS A 52 -6.70 -10.21 -9.99
C LYS A 52 -5.48 -11.05 -10.36
N ALA A 53 -5.64 -12.36 -10.51
CA ALA A 53 -4.58 -13.26 -10.96
C ALA A 53 -4.05 -12.91 -12.37
N ASP A 54 -4.90 -12.35 -13.22
CA ASP A 54 -4.58 -11.93 -14.59
C ASP A 54 -4.09 -10.47 -14.67
N ILE A 55 -4.15 -9.73 -13.56
CA ILE A 55 -3.78 -8.31 -13.50
C ILE A 55 -2.32 -8.19 -13.02
N PRO A 56 -1.42 -7.61 -13.83
CA PRO A 56 -0.02 -7.43 -13.45
C PRO A 56 0.11 -6.73 -12.08
N PHE A 57 1.03 -7.24 -11.25
CA PHE A 57 1.32 -6.75 -9.89
C PHE A 57 0.21 -6.90 -8.86
N LEU A 58 -0.94 -7.50 -9.21
CA LEU A 58 -2.03 -7.80 -8.25
C LEU A 58 -2.25 -9.30 -8.01
N LYS A 59 -1.54 -10.18 -8.73
CA LYS A 59 -1.69 -11.63 -8.63
C LYS A 59 -1.57 -12.16 -7.20
N ASN A 60 -0.59 -11.67 -6.44
CA ASN A 60 -0.32 -12.08 -5.06
C ASN A 60 -0.96 -11.13 -4.03
N ALA A 61 -1.85 -10.25 -4.48
CA ALA A 61 -2.47 -9.27 -3.60
C ALA A 61 -3.80 -9.76 -3.01
N THR A 62 -4.12 -9.35 -1.79
CA THR A 62 -5.45 -9.59 -1.19
C THR A 62 -5.93 -8.40 -0.36
N LEU A 63 -7.24 -8.35 -0.10
CA LEU A 63 -7.88 -7.37 0.78
C LEU A 63 -8.30 -7.99 2.14
N ASP A 64 -7.73 -9.15 2.47
CA ASP A 64 -8.02 -9.94 3.69
C ASP A 64 -7.04 -9.68 4.84
N GLY A 65 -6.35 -8.53 4.83
CA GLY A 65 -5.40 -8.15 5.88
C GLY A 65 -6.04 -7.66 7.17
N ASP A 66 -5.19 -7.07 8.01
CA ASP A 66 -5.56 -6.62 9.33
C ASP A 66 -6.67 -5.55 9.27
N LYS A 67 -7.49 -5.50 10.33
CA LYS A 67 -8.55 -4.51 10.44
C LYS A 67 -7.96 -3.10 10.57
N THR A 68 -8.75 -2.12 10.13
CA THR A 68 -8.38 -0.70 10.15
C THR A 68 -9.46 0.09 10.84
N ARG A 69 -9.04 1.14 11.56
CA ARG A 69 -9.95 2.08 12.21
C ARG A 69 -10.49 3.09 11.22
N GLY A 70 -11.62 3.70 11.54
CA GLY A 70 -12.21 4.77 10.74
C GLY A 70 -13.57 5.21 11.29
N ILE A 71 -14.15 6.24 10.68
CA ILE A 71 -15.52 6.67 10.96
C ILE A 71 -16.45 6.00 9.97
N ALA A 72 -17.38 5.19 10.47
CA ALA A 72 -18.36 4.46 9.69
C ALA A 72 -19.77 4.98 9.94
N TRP A 73 -20.64 4.75 8.97
CA TRP A 73 -22.08 4.80 9.15
C TRP A 73 -22.62 3.50 8.57
N ASP A 74 -23.04 2.59 9.45
CA ASP A 74 -23.35 1.22 9.07
C ASP A 74 -24.85 1.10 8.81
N PRO A 75 -25.31 0.12 7.99
CA PRO A 75 -26.74 -0.12 7.82
C PRO A 75 -27.50 -0.33 9.14
N GLY A 76 -26.81 -0.86 10.17
CA GLY A 76 -27.35 -1.06 11.51
C GLY A 76 -27.47 0.21 12.35
N ASP A 77 -26.77 1.29 11.99
CA ASP A 77 -26.88 2.59 12.67
C ASP A 77 -28.19 3.31 12.29
N GLY A 78 -28.80 2.91 11.16
CA GLY A 78 -30.04 3.47 10.64
C GLY A 78 -29.81 4.47 9.51
N THR A 79 -30.89 5.00 8.97
CA THR A 79 -30.84 6.08 7.98
C THR A 79 -31.24 7.40 8.64
N ASP A 80 -30.68 8.51 8.17
CA ASP A 80 -31.09 9.85 8.60
C ASP A 80 -31.33 10.73 7.39
N LEU A 81 -32.47 11.41 7.35
CA LEU A 81 -32.75 12.33 6.24
C LEU A 81 -31.77 13.50 6.19
N PHE A 82 -31.22 13.96 7.34
CA PHE A 82 -30.49 15.23 7.39
C PHE A 82 -29.27 15.25 8.29
N ASN A 83 -29.15 14.37 9.27
CA ASN A 83 -28.19 14.52 10.36
C ASN A 83 -27.05 13.52 10.31
N LYS A 84 -25.82 14.02 10.13
CA LYS A 84 -24.57 13.23 10.11
C LYS A 84 -24.17 12.61 11.46
N THR A 85 -24.90 12.86 12.56
CA THR A 85 -24.49 12.41 13.91
C THR A 85 -24.48 10.90 14.15
N GLN A 86 -24.99 10.10 13.21
CA GLN A 86 -25.01 8.64 13.35
C GLN A 86 -23.64 7.99 13.02
N ALA A 87 -22.68 8.75 12.49
CA ALA A 87 -21.36 8.23 12.16
C ALA A 87 -20.52 7.94 13.43
N ASN A 88 -20.00 6.72 13.53
CA ASN A 88 -19.27 6.22 14.71
C ASN A 88 -17.88 5.69 14.36
N GLU A 89 -16.96 5.70 15.32
CA GLU A 89 -15.69 5.00 15.17
C GLU A 89 -15.92 3.47 15.13
N ARG A 90 -15.28 2.81 14.17
CA ARG A 90 -15.31 1.36 13.96
C ARG A 90 -13.94 0.83 13.57
N GLU A 91 -13.77 -0.47 13.71
CA GLU A 91 -12.61 -1.21 13.24
C GLU A 91 -13.08 -2.38 12.37
N LYS A 92 -12.70 -2.36 11.09
CA LYS A 92 -13.21 -3.31 10.08
C LYS A 92 -12.15 -3.75 9.09
N GLN A 93 -12.38 -4.86 8.39
CA GLN A 93 -11.54 -5.24 7.26
C GLN A 93 -11.76 -4.29 6.08
N ALA A 94 -10.78 -4.19 5.18
CA ALA A 94 -10.89 -3.35 3.98
C ALA A 94 -12.15 -3.68 3.17
N LYS A 95 -12.44 -4.98 2.98
CA LYS A 95 -13.65 -5.45 2.28
C LYS A 95 -14.94 -4.95 2.94
N ASP A 96 -15.02 -4.99 4.27
CA ASP A 96 -16.20 -4.54 5.01
C ASP A 96 -16.40 -3.02 4.87
N TRP A 97 -15.32 -2.22 4.94
CA TRP A 97 -15.36 -0.78 4.68
C TRP A 97 -15.87 -0.45 3.27
N ILE A 98 -15.43 -1.20 2.27
CA ILE A 98 -15.84 -1.01 0.87
C ILE A 98 -17.32 -1.38 0.69
N VAL A 99 -17.77 -2.48 1.29
CA VAL A 99 -19.18 -2.91 1.25
C VAL A 99 -20.08 -1.87 1.93
N ASP A 100 -19.69 -1.39 3.11
CA ASP A 100 -20.47 -0.41 3.87
C ASP A 100 -20.43 0.98 3.22
N GLY A 101 -19.38 1.32 2.46
CA GLY A 101 -19.36 2.50 1.60
C GLY A 101 -20.45 2.47 0.52
N GLY A 102 -20.93 1.29 0.16
CA GLY A 102 -22.13 1.11 -0.67
C GLY A 102 -23.39 1.65 -0.02
N PHE A 103 -23.46 1.69 1.31
CA PHE A 103 -24.57 2.25 2.07
C PHE A 103 -24.35 3.72 2.45
N SER A 104 -23.14 4.07 2.90
CA SER A 104 -22.88 5.39 3.49
C SER A 104 -22.84 6.54 2.48
N ALA A 105 -22.71 6.26 1.17
CA ALA A 105 -22.70 7.28 0.12
C ALA A 105 -24.03 8.05 -0.02
N ASP A 106 -25.10 7.41 0.41
CA ASP A 106 -26.45 7.97 0.44
C ASP A 106 -26.74 8.67 1.77
N GLU A 107 -25.88 8.59 2.78
CA GLU A 107 -26.18 9.12 4.11
C GLU A 107 -25.50 10.47 4.38
N PRO A 108 -26.25 11.49 4.86
CA PRO A 108 -27.69 11.47 5.10
C PRO A 108 -28.51 11.58 3.81
N GLU A 109 -29.63 10.84 3.73
CA GLU A 109 -30.44 10.60 2.51
C GLU A 109 -30.82 11.89 1.77
N GLY A 110 -31.34 12.89 2.48
CA GLY A 110 -31.88 14.10 1.88
C GLY A 110 -30.86 14.92 1.07
N PRO A 111 -29.75 15.38 1.66
CA PRO A 111 -28.75 16.16 0.95
C PRO A 111 -27.94 15.34 -0.06
N MET A 112 -27.76 14.03 0.14
CA MET A 112 -26.99 13.18 -0.78
C MET A 112 -27.77 12.84 -2.04
N ALA A 113 -29.07 12.55 -1.93
CA ALA A 113 -29.92 12.21 -3.07
C ALA A 113 -29.86 13.25 -4.20
N LEU A 114 -29.71 14.55 -3.89
CA LEU A 114 -29.64 15.61 -4.91
C LEU A 114 -28.39 15.54 -5.80
N ARG A 115 -27.36 14.80 -5.40
CA ARG A 115 -26.06 14.72 -6.10
C ARG A 115 -25.84 13.40 -6.82
N HIS A 116 -26.79 12.47 -6.77
CA HIS A 116 -26.63 11.15 -7.37
C HIS A 116 -27.03 11.12 -8.86
N PHE A 117 -27.18 12.30 -9.47
CA PHE A 117 -27.64 12.44 -10.85
C PHE A 117 -26.55 12.99 -11.77
N TYR A 118 -26.46 12.44 -12.98
CA TYR A 118 -25.62 12.96 -14.06
C TYR A 118 -26.22 12.62 -15.43
N ASP A 119 -26.81 13.61 -16.09
CA ASP A 119 -27.26 13.48 -17.48
C ASP A 119 -26.12 13.75 -18.48
N PRO A 120 -25.60 12.72 -19.17
CA PRO A 120 -24.49 12.86 -20.10
C PRO A 120 -24.89 13.58 -21.40
N THR A 121 -26.18 13.85 -21.61
CA THR A 121 -26.71 14.52 -22.81
C THR A 121 -26.94 16.03 -22.61
N GLN A 122 -26.90 16.51 -21.36
CA GLN A 122 -27.18 17.90 -21.00
C GLN A 122 -25.93 18.58 -20.41
N ALA A 123 -24.99 18.97 -21.27
CA ALA A 123 -23.72 19.56 -20.83
C ALA A 123 -23.86 20.84 -19.98
N ALA A 124 -24.94 21.62 -20.17
CA ALA A 124 -25.16 22.87 -19.44
C ALA A 124 -25.79 22.68 -18.05
N THR A 125 -26.52 21.57 -17.85
CA THR A 125 -27.21 21.23 -16.60
C THR A 125 -27.17 19.72 -16.39
N PRO A 126 -25.98 19.12 -16.20
CA PRO A 126 -25.85 17.69 -16.05
C PRO A 126 -26.41 17.16 -14.71
N TRP A 127 -26.72 18.01 -13.74
CA TRP A 127 -27.28 17.64 -12.43
C TRP A 127 -28.81 17.58 -12.44
N LEU A 128 -29.41 17.07 -11.36
CA LEU A 128 -30.86 16.95 -11.18
C LEU A 128 -31.59 18.29 -11.43
N THR A 129 -32.59 18.33 -12.32
CA THR A 129 -33.26 19.59 -12.71
C THR A 129 -34.77 19.62 -12.44
N ASP A 130 -35.44 18.48 -12.34
CA ASP A 130 -36.91 18.39 -12.36
C ASP A 130 -37.57 18.41 -10.96
N GLN A 131 -36.81 18.24 -9.88
CA GLN A 131 -37.30 18.24 -8.50
C GLN A 131 -37.03 19.52 -7.69
N ARG A 132 -37.27 20.69 -8.30
CA ARG A 132 -37.18 21.99 -7.58
C ARG A 132 -38.07 22.09 -6.33
N TRP A 133 -39.11 21.28 -6.24
CA TRP A 133 -39.98 21.25 -5.07
C TRP A 133 -39.33 20.55 -3.86
N VAL A 134 -38.39 19.61 -4.06
CA VAL A 134 -37.63 18.99 -2.95
C VAL A 134 -36.78 20.06 -2.26
N THR A 135 -36.13 20.92 -3.04
CA THR A 135 -35.40 22.08 -2.52
C THR A 135 -36.31 23.07 -1.79
N GLU A 136 -37.58 23.20 -2.19
CA GLU A 136 -38.58 23.98 -1.43
C GLU A 136 -38.97 23.33 -0.10
N ILE A 137 -39.09 22.00 -0.04
CA ILE A 137 -39.35 21.28 1.23
C ILE A 137 -38.15 21.40 2.16
N LEU A 138 -36.94 21.15 1.66
CA LEU A 138 -35.70 21.32 2.42
C LEU A 138 -35.61 22.75 2.97
N THR A 139 -35.93 23.75 2.15
CA THR A 139 -35.96 25.16 2.55
C THR A 139 -36.96 25.43 3.67
N ARG A 140 -38.17 24.86 3.57
CA ARG A 140 -39.22 25.01 4.59
C ARG A 140 -38.91 24.29 5.89
N THR A 141 -38.21 23.16 5.83
CA THR A 141 -38.03 22.25 6.97
C THR A 141 -36.80 22.63 7.79
N LEU A 142 -35.73 23.08 7.14
CA LEU A 142 -34.47 23.43 7.80
C LEU A 142 -34.36 24.92 8.13
N GLY A 143 -35.29 25.77 7.66
CA GLY A 143 -35.22 27.23 7.84
C GLY A 143 -34.04 27.90 7.13
N THR A 144 -33.23 27.10 6.42
CA THR A 144 -32.09 27.49 5.58
C THR A 144 -32.49 27.34 4.12
N ILE A 145 -32.05 28.24 3.24
CA ILE A 145 -32.29 28.10 1.80
C ILE A 145 -31.55 26.86 1.30
N ALA A 146 -32.25 25.73 1.19
CA ALA A 146 -31.73 24.55 0.55
C ALA A 146 -31.96 24.73 -0.95
N VAL A 147 -30.98 25.34 -1.61
CA VAL A 147 -30.94 25.42 -3.07
C VAL A 147 -30.50 24.06 -3.59
N ASN A 148 -30.95 23.72 -4.80
CA ASN A 148 -30.33 22.63 -5.56
C ASN A 148 -28.82 22.92 -5.62
N PRO A 149 -27.96 21.98 -5.22
CA PRO A 149 -26.53 22.24 -5.21
C PRO A 149 -25.96 22.50 -6.61
N GLU A 150 -26.71 22.18 -7.67
CA GLU A 150 -26.28 22.27 -9.07
C GLU A 150 -24.98 21.50 -9.33
N ILE A 151 -24.87 20.37 -8.63
CA ILE A 151 -23.70 19.48 -8.62
C ILE A 151 -24.13 18.14 -9.19
N SER A 152 -23.42 17.70 -10.22
CA SER A 152 -23.63 16.36 -10.77
C SER A 152 -22.87 15.31 -9.97
N ILE A 153 -23.27 14.05 -10.10
CA ILE A 153 -22.58 12.94 -9.44
C ILE A 153 -21.12 12.81 -9.86
N LEU A 154 -20.80 13.22 -11.09
CA LEU A 154 -19.44 13.15 -11.61
C LEU A 154 -18.58 14.18 -10.90
N ASP A 155 -19.09 15.41 -10.75
CA ASP A 155 -18.40 16.46 -10.01
C ASP A 155 -18.31 16.08 -8.53
N TRP A 156 -19.34 15.45 -7.96
CA TRP A 156 -19.35 14.97 -6.58
C TRP A 156 -18.34 13.86 -6.30
N ALA A 157 -18.18 12.93 -7.24
CA ALA A 157 -17.23 11.84 -7.12
C ALA A 157 -15.78 12.29 -7.34
N MET A 158 -15.56 13.36 -8.12
CA MET A 158 -14.23 13.74 -8.63
C MET A 158 -13.69 15.05 -8.09
N ASP A 159 -14.53 15.93 -7.52
CA ASP A 159 -14.13 17.24 -7.03
C ASP A 159 -14.38 17.38 -5.52
N ARG A 160 -13.31 17.73 -4.81
CA ARG A 160 -13.32 17.97 -3.36
C ARG A 160 -13.76 19.39 -3.02
N ASP A 161 -13.50 20.37 -3.88
CA ASP A 161 -13.74 21.78 -3.61
C ASP A 161 -14.79 22.34 -4.56
N GLN A 162 -16.05 22.06 -4.24
CA GLN A 162 -17.18 22.51 -5.05
C GLN A 162 -17.57 23.98 -4.78
N GLY A 163 -16.75 24.75 -4.06
CA GLY A 163 -16.98 26.18 -3.83
C GLY A 163 -18.29 26.48 -3.08
N LEU A 164 -18.76 25.56 -2.24
CA LEU A 164 -20.11 25.58 -1.65
C LEU A 164 -20.32 26.67 -0.57
N GLY A 165 -19.25 27.32 -0.12
CA GLY A 165 -19.31 28.41 0.86
C GLY A 165 -20.12 28.03 2.11
N ALA A 166 -21.09 28.84 2.48
CA ALA A 166 -21.93 28.60 3.67
C ALA A 166 -22.79 27.30 3.61
N MET A 167 -22.91 26.68 2.43
CA MET A 167 -23.66 25.42 2.25
C MET A 167 -22.78 24.18 2.46
N GLU A 168 -21.46 24.35 2.65
CA GLU A 168 -20.49 23.28 2.94
C GLU A 168 -20.90 22.41 4.13
N VAL A 169 -21.51 22.99 5.17
CA VAL A 169 -21.93 22.22 6.37
C VAL A 169 -22.99 21.15 6.04
N ILE A 170 -23.85 21.42 5.05
CA ILE A 170 -24.94 20.50 4.65
C ILE A 170 -24.44 19.56 3.54
N TYR A 171 -23.48 20.02 2.74
CA TYR A 171 -23.14 19.46 1.44
C TYR A 171 -21.65 19.13 1.29
N SER A 172 -20.90 18.96 2.38
CA SER A 172 -19.48 18.56 2.32
C SER A 172 -19.35 17.13 1.80
N GLN A 173 -18.46 16.95 0.80
CA GLN A 173 -17.94 15.64 0.40
C GLN A 173 -16.62 15.40 1.13
N GLU A 174 -16.54 14.32 1.90
CA GLU A 174 -15.33 13.93 2.62
C GLU A 174 -14.71 12.63 2.09
N TYR A 175 -15.41 11.96 1.17
CA TYR A 175 -15.15 10.59 0.72
C TYR A 175 -15.22 10.47 -0.82
N SER A 176 -14.70 11.48 -1.55
CA SER A 176 -14.56 11.44 -3.01
C SER A 176 -13.43 10.50 -3.48
N TRP A 177 -13.34 10.26 -4.79
CA TRP A 177 -12.24 9.50 -5.39
C TRP A 177 -10.85 10.10 -5.10
N PRO A 178 -10.62 11.42 -5.26
CA PRO A 178 -9.39 12.06 -4.79
C PRO A 178 -9.12 11.87 -3.30
N ASP A 179 -10.16 11.93 -2.45
CA ASP A 179 -10.02 11.75 -1.01
C ASP A 179 -9.58 10.33 -0.66
N ALA A 180 -10.15 9.31 -1.31
CA ALA A 180 -9.73 7.93 -1.15
C ALA A 180 -8.22 7.77 -1.35
N LYS A 181 -7.70 8.37 -2.44
CA LYS A 181 -6.27 8.34 -2.75
C LYS A 181 -5.44 9.15 -1.75
N ALA A 182 -5.91 10.34 -1.37
CA ALA A 182 -5.23 11.19 -0.40
C ALA A 182 -5.13 10.53 0.98
N TYR A 183 -6.21 9.93 1.46
CA TYR A 183 -6.23 9.17 2.71
C TYR A 183 -5.31 7.96 2.63
N PHE A 184 -5.30 7.21 1.52
CA PHE A 184 -4.39 6.07 1.39
C PHE A 184 -2.92 6.52 1.43
N LYS A 185 -2.56 7.61 0.74
CA LYS A 185 -1.21 8.20 0.82
C LYS A 185 -0.84 8.60 2.25
N GLN A 186 -1.77 9.23 2.98
CA GLN A 186 -1.56 9.61 4.38
C GLN A 186 -1.42 8.37 5.27
N ALA A 187 -2.22 7.33 5.04
CA ALA A 187 -2.20 6.09 5.79
C ALA A 187 -0.87 5.36 5.65
N LEU A 188 -0.30 5.31 4.44
CA LEU A 188 1.02 4.73 4.17
C LEU A 188 2.15 5.51 4.86
N ALA A 189 2.05 6.84 4.88
CA ALA A 189 3.05 7.72 5.47
C ALA A 189 2.97 7.83 7.00
N ASP A 190 1.91 7.29 7.63
CA ASP A 190 1.80 7.15 9.07
C ASP A 190 2.66 5.97 9.57
N ARG A 191 3.17 6.07 10.81
CA ARG A 191 3.96 4.98 11.42
C ARG A 191 3.09 3.92 12.09
N THR A 192 1.81 4.22 12.29
CA THR A 192 0.82 3.37 12.95
C THR A 192 0.17 2.46 11.91
N ALA A 193 0.42 1.16 12.01
CA ALA A 193 -0.34 0.17 11.24
C ALA A 193 -1.83 0.25 11.61
N GLY A 194 -2.73 0.05 10.65
CA GLY A 194 -4.18 0.07 10.89
C GLY A 194 -4.75 1.43 11.33
N ASN A 195 -4.06 2.53 11.01
CA ASN A 195 -4.51 3.89 11.33
C ASN A 195 -5.85 4.26 10.66
N GLU A 196 -6.46 5.35 11.13
CA GLU A 196 -7.80 5.78 10.70
C GLU A 196 -7.90 6.16 9.22
N PHE A 197 -6.78 6.56 8.60
CA PHE A 197 -6.77 6.96 7.20
C PHE A 197 -6.96 5.78 6.27
N TYR A 198 -6.62 4.55 6.68
CA TYR A 198 -6.98 3.37 5.90
C TYR A 198 -8.50 3.17 5.88
N GLY A 199 -9.19 3.24 7.03
CA GLY A 199 -10.66 3.13 7.04
C GLY A 199 -11.34 4.22 6.22
N LYS A 200 -10.83 5.47 6.29
CA LYS A 200 -11.32 6.58 5.44
C LYS A 200 -11.08 6.31 3.95
N ALA A 201 -9.92 5.77 3.58
CA ALA A 201 -9.60 5.44 2.19
C ALA A 201 -10.52 4.34 1.64
N TRP A 202 -10.73 3.26 2.40
CA TRP A 202 -11.58 2.15 1.98
C TRP A 202 -13.06 2.52 1.93
N ARG A 203 -13.52 3.33 2.88
CA ARG A 203 -14.87 3.91 2.83
C ARG A 203 -15.05 4.78 1.58
N ALA A 204 -14.14 5.71 1.32
CA ALA A 204 -14.22 6.58 0.13
C ALA A 204 -14.18 5.78 -1.18
N LEU A 205 -13.42 4.68 -1.23
CA LEU A 205 -13.47 3.75 -2.35
C LEU A 205 -14.87 3.13 -2.51
N GLY A 206 -15.46 2.63 -1.43
CA GLY A 206 -16.80 2.06 -1.44
C GLY A 206 -17.90 3.06 -1.83
N GLU A 207 -17.81 4.30 -1.35
CA GLU A 207 -18.72 5.37 -1.75
C GLU A 207 -18.52 5.76 -3.22
N THR A 208 -17.29 5.79 -3.72
CA THR A 208 -17.05 5.99 -5.17
C THR A 208 -17.68 4.88 -6.00
N MET A 209 -17.60 3.62 -5.54
CA MET A 209 -18.23 2.49 -6.22
C MET A 209 -19.76 2.60 -6.25
N HIS A 210 -20.38 3.10 -5.17
CA HIS A 210 -21.80 3.41 -5.14
C HIS A 210 -22.16 4.41 -6.25
N LEU A 211 -21.45 5.54 -6.32
CA LEU A 211 -21.70 6.59 -7.31
C LEU A 211 -21.46 6.08 -8.76
N VAL A 212 -20.51 5.18 -8.96
CA VAL A 212 -20.34 4.51 -10.26
C VAL A 212 -21.55 3.61 -10.59
N ALA A 213 -22.07 2.87 -9.61
CA ALA A 213 -23.22 2.00 -9.81
C ALA A 213 -24.51 2.77 -10.14
N ASP A 214 -24.69 3.98 -9.61
CA ASP A 214 -25.80 4.89 -9.95
C ASP A 214 -25.84 5.28 -11.43
N MET A 215 -24.69 5.29 -12.10
CA MET A 215 -24.63 5.50 -13.55
C MET A 215 -25.26 4.34 -14.34
N GLY A 216 -25.52 3.22 -13.68
CA GLY A 216 -26.34 2.11 -14.18
C GLY A 216 -27.84 2.27 -13.92
N VAL A 217 -28.30 3.35 -13.28
CA VAL A 217 -29.72 3.59 -12.98
C VAL A 217 -30.29 4.60 -13.99
N PRO A 218 -31.31 4.23 -14.80
CA PRO A 218 -31.85 5.13 -15.82
C PRO A 218 -32.35 6.46 -15.27
N ALA A 219 -32.91 6.48 -14.06
CA ALA A 219 -33.40 7.71 -13.44
C ALA A 219 -32.26 8.69 -13.11
N HIS A 220 -31.15 8.18 -12.56
CA HIS A 220 -29.98 8.96 -12.16
C HIS A 220 -29.29 9.61 -13.37
N VAL A 221 -29.27 8.92 -14.51
CA VAL A 221 -28.62 9.42 -15.73
C VAL A 221 -29.54 10.22 -16.64
N ARG A 222 -30.78 10.46 -16.21
CA ARG A 222 -31.79 11.24 -16.94
C ARG A 222 -32.39 12.36 -16.10
N ASN A 223 -31.74 12.71 -15.00
CA ASN A 223 -32.21 13.74 -14.07
C ASN A 223 -33.70 13.53 -13.72
N ASP A 224 -34.11 12.27 -13.55
CA ASP A 224 -35.50 11.87 -13.29
C ASP A 224 -35.65 11.63 -11.79
N GLY A 225 -35.74 12.72 -11.03
CA GLY A 225 -35.75 12.60 -9.58
C GLY A 225 -37.05 11.99 -9.08
N HIS A 226 -36.92 11.18 -8.02
CA HIS A 226 -38.02 10.53 -7.34
C HIS A 226 -37.94 10.84 -5.83
N ALA A 227 -39.03 11.30 -5.23
CA ALA A 227 -39.04 11.80 -3.84
C ALA A 227 -39.99 11.00 -2.94
N LEU A 228 -40.14 11.44 -1.69
CA LEU A 228 -41.02 10.84 -0.68
C LEU A 228 -42.43 10.54 -1.24
N ASN A 229 -42.75 9.24 -1.35
CA ASN A 229 -43.96 8.61 -1.89
C ASN A 229 -44.01 8.32 -3.40
N ASP A 230 -42.94 8.57 -4.14
CA ASP A 230 -42.82 8.21 -5.55
C ASP A 230 -41.44 7.62 -5.84
N ALA A 231 -41.16 6.42 -5.32
CA ALA A 231 -39.89 5.73 -5.54
C ALA A 231 -39.72 5.37 -7.03
N ASP A 232 -38.49 5.47 -7.54
CA ASP A 232 -38.18 4.93 -8.86
C ASP A 232 -38.50 3.42 -8.88
N PRO A 233 -39.14 2.88 -9.94
CA PRO A 233 -39.54 1.47 -9.95
C PRO A 233 -38.38 0.47 -9.99
N LEU A 234 -37.26 0.82 -10.64
CA LEU A 234 -36.08 -0.03 -10.69
C LEU A 234 -35.41 -0.05 -9.31
N GLU A 235 -35.26 1.14 -8.74
CA GLU A 235 -35.01 1.47 -7.34
C GLU A 235 -35.75 0.57 -6.36
N TYR A 236 -37.06 0.71 -6.32
CA TYR A 236 -37.90 -0.04 -5.40
C TYR A 236 -37.79 -1.57 -5.55
N ALA A 237 -37.59 -2.07 -6.77
CA ALA A 237 -37.58 -3.49 -7.08
C ALA A 237 -36.22 -4.16 -6.89
N THR A 238 -35.12 -3.41 -6.73
CA THR A 238 -33.77 -3.99 -6.67
C THR A 238 -33.26 -4.00 -5.24
N ASN A 239 -33.04 -5.19 -4.71
CA ASN A 239 -32.43 -5.43 -3.41
C ASN A 239 -31.27 -6.42 -3.54
N ALA A 240 -30.59 -6.74 -2.45
CA ALA A 240 -29.48 -7.70 -2.44
C ALA A 240 -29.79 -9.05 -3.11
N ALA A 241 -31.00 -9.59 -2.96
CA ALA A 241 -31.38 -10.85 -3.61
C ALA A 241 -31.52 -10.69 -5.14
N GLU A 242 -32.12 -9.58 -5.61
CA GLU A 242 -32.22 -9.31 -7.04
C GLU A 242 -30.86 -9.05 -7.69
N VAL A 243 -29.96 -8.36 -6.97
CA VAL A 243 -28.57 -8.18 -7.42
C VAL A 243 -27.88 -9.53 -7.61
N ARG A 244 -27.96 -10.45 -6.63
CA ARG A 244 -27.41 -11.81 -6.76
C ARG A 244 -28.06 -12.62 -7.89
N ASN A 245 -29.38 -12.55 -8.02
CA ASN A 245 -30.12 -13.34 -9.00
C ASN A 245 -29.86 -12.89 -10.44
N ASN A 246 -29.54 -11.61 -10.64
CA ASN A 246 -29.31 -11.02 -11.97
C ASN A 246 -27.83 -10.82 -12.30
N TYR A 247 -26.92 -10.94 -11.32
CA TYR A 247 -25.49 -10.90 -11.59
C TYR A 247 -25.07 -12.04 -12.54
N SER A 248 -24.21 -11.70 -13.49
CA SER A 248 -23.56 -12.62 -14.40
C SER A 248 -22.27 -12.00 -14.93
N THR A 249 -21.44 -12.78 -15.62
CA THR A 249 -20.27 -12.26 -16.33
C THR A 249 -20.58 -11.73 -17.74
N ASP A 250 -21.86 -11.59 -18.08
CA ASP A 250 -22.36 -11.06 -19.35
C ASP A 250 -22.70 -9.56 -19.19
N TRP A 251 -21.70 -8.75 -18.87
CA TRP A 251 -21.79 -7.29 -18.82
C TRP A 251 -21.66 -6.66 -20.21
N SER A 252 -22.09 -5.42 -20.36
CA SER A 252 -21.97 -4.70 -21.64
C SER A 252 -20.51 -4.59 -22.10
N THR A 253 -20.23 -4.91 -23.36
CA THR A 253 -18.92 -4.68 -24.00
C THR A 253 -18.84 -3.31 -24.68
N ALA A 254 -19.91 -2.52 -24.65
CA ALA A 254 -19.94 -1.18 -25.23
C ALA A 254 -19.24 -0.13 -24.34
N ILE A 255 -18.95 -0.48 -23.08
CA ILE A 255 -18.29 0.37 -22.11
C ILE A 255 -16.79 0.04 -22.08
N ASN A 256 -15.95 1.07 -22.11
CA ASN A 256 -14.52 0.90 -21.90
C ASN A 256 -14.22 0.84 -20.40
N TYR A 257 -13.97 -0.37 -19.88
CA TYR A 257 -13.62 -0.58 -18.46
C TYR A 257 -12.13 -0.42 -18.16
N ASP A 258 -11.32 0.08 -19.10
CA ASP A 258 -9.85 0.25 -18.98
C ASP A 258 -9.42 1.74 -18.99
N GLN A 259 -10.36 2.69 -18.86
CA GLN A 259 -10.12 4.15 -18.77
C GLN A 259 -10.22 4.72 -17.33
N GLY A 260 -9.81 5.96 -17.05
CA GLY A 260 -9.96 6.54 -15.70
C GLY A 260 -11.40 6.56 -15.15
N VAL A 261 -11.58 6.58 -13.83
CA VAL A 261 -12.91 6.44 -13.19
C VAL A 261 -13.93 7.47 -13.70
N ALA A 262 -13.53 8.72 -13.92
CA ALA A 262 -14.40 9.75 -14.49
C ALA A 262 -14.88 9.40 -15.91
N GLY A 263 -14.01 8.82 -16.75
CA GLY A 263 -14.38 8.36 -18.08
C GLY A 263 -15.33 7.16 -18.02
N LEU A 264 -15.07 6.22 -17.10
CA LEU A 264 -15.93 5.07 -16.86
C LEU A 264 -17.35 5.50 -16.45
N MET A 265 -17.47 6.45 -15.52
CA MET A 265 -18.77 7.00 -15.10
C MET A 265 -19.52 7.64 -16.29
N ARG A 266 -18.83 8.42 -17.13
CA ARG A 266 -19.45 9.03 -18.32
C ARG A 266 -19.92 7.98 -19.33
N ASP A 267 -19.12 6.96 -19.61
CA ASP A 267 -19.47 5.91 -20.56
C ASP A 267 -20.64 5.06 -20.06
N LEU A 268 -20.62 4.67 -18.78
CA LEU A 268 -21.73 3.96 -18.15
C LEU A 268 -23.00 4.81 -18.15
N ALA A 269 -22.90 6.09 -17.79
CA ALA A 269 -24.04 7.00 -17.81
C ALA A 269 -24.63 7.15 -19.21
N LEU A 270 -23.78 7.34 -20.21
CA LEU A 270 -24.19 7.50 -21.61
C LEU A 270 -24.82 6.22 -22.15
N TYR A 271 -24.24 5.07 -21.81
CA TYR A 271 -24.79 3.77 -22.14
C TYR A 271 -26.18 3.60 -21.55
N THR A 272 -26.34 3.81 -20.24
CA THR A 272 -27.62 3.66 -19.55
C THR A 272 -28.67 4.64 -20.09
N ASN A 273 -28.30 5.93 -20.23
CA ASN A 273 -29.18 6.98 -20.72
C ASN A 273 -29.72 6.66 -22.12
N ARG A 274 -28.85 6.22 -23.05
CA ARG A 274 -29.25 5.96 -24.44
C ARG A 274 -30.10 4.70 -24.62
N ASN A 275 -29.96 3.73 -23.73
CA ASN A 275 -30.52 2.38 -23.94
C ASN A 275 -31.78 2.09 -23.13
N PHE A 276 -32.08 2.88 -22.09
CA PHE A 276 -33.19 2.58 -21.19
C PHE A 276 -34.02 3.82 -20.86
N PHE A 277 -35.33 3.67 -20.77
CA PHE A 277 -36.19 4.68 -20.14
C PHE A 277 -36.15 4.56 -18.62
N SER A 278 -36.28 5.71 -17.94
CA SER A 278 -36.76 5.80 -16.57
C SER A 278 -38.27 6.11 -16.58
N LYS A 279 -38.93 5.99 -15.43
CA LYS A 279 -40.40 6.02 -15.34
C LYS A 279 -41.00 7.30 -15.92
N ASP A 280 -40.52 8.47 -15.51
CA ASP A 280 -41.16 9.74 -15.84
C ASP A 280 -40.57 10.41 -17.08
N THR A 281 -39.56 9.78 -17.70
CA THR A 281 -38.96 10.20 -18.97
C THR A 281 -39.51 9.47 -20.20
N ILE A 282 -40.47 8.55 -20.01
CA ILE A 282 -41.16 7.92 -21.15
C ILE A 282 -41.99 8.98 -21.90
N PRO A 283 -41.79 9.15 -23.23
CA PRO A 283 -42.56 10.09 -24.02
C PRO A 283 -44.08 9.91 -23.87
N LEU A 284 -44.80 11.01 -23.60
CA LEU A 284 -46.26 11.00 -23.56
C LEU A 284 -46.83 11.23 -24.96
N ALA A 285 -47.67 10.31 -25.42
CA ALA A 285 -48.20 10.38 -26.77
C ALA A 285 -49.00 11.67 -27.02
N GLY A 286 -48.66 12.36 -28.11
CA GLY A 286 -49.28 13.63 -28.49
C GLY A 286 -48.86 14.83 -27.63
N ARG A 287 -47.82 14.69 -26.80
CA ARG A 287 -47.23 15.79 -26.04
C ARG A 287 -45.78 16.03 -26.46
N THR A 288 -45.33 17.27 -26.28
CA THR A 288 -43.93 17.67 -26.47
C THR A 288 -43.10 17.49 -25.20
N THR A 289 -43.69 16.93 -24.13
CA THR A 289 -43.06 16.72 -22.83
C THR A 289 -43.33 15.33 -22.28
N THR A 290 -42.48 14.89 -21.36
CA THR A 290 -42.59 13.66 -20.57
C THR A 290 -43.41 13.89 -19.29
N ALA A 291 -43.52 12.88 -18.42
CA ALA A 291 -44.34 12.96 -17.21
C ALA A 291 -43.77 13.92 -16.17
N ASN A 292 -42.43 14.04 -16.07
CA ASN A 292 -41.75 15.05 -15.27
C ASN A 292 -41.75 16.47 -15.90
N GLY A 293 -42.46 16.68 -17.00
CA GLY A 293 -42.62 17.99 -17.64
C GLY A 293 -41.43 18.45 -18.49
N GLN A 294 -40.38 17.63 -18.63
CA GLN A 294 -39.21 17.92 -19.47
C GLN A 294 -39.43 17.54 -20.93
N ALA A 295 -38.54 17.99 -21.81
CA ALA A 295 -38.52 17.52 -23.19
C ALA A 295 -38.12 16.04 -23.25
N PRO A 296 -38.71 15.22 -24.14
CA PRO A 296 -38.29 13.83 -24.30
C PRO A 296 -36.82 13.71 -24.72
N TYR A 297 -36.14 12.73 -24.16
CA TYR A 297 -34.80 12.34 -24.60
C TYR A 297 -34.84 11.85 -26.05
N ALA A 298 -33.76 12.10 -26.78
CA ALA A 298 -33.61 11.65 -28.16
C ALA A 298 -33.54 10.11 -28.27
N LEU A 299 -32.99 9.44 -27.25
CA LEU A 299 -32.85 7.99 -27.18
C LEU A 299 -33.28 7.47 -25.80
N PRO A 300 -33.76 6.21 -25.67
CA PRO A 300 -34.29 5.40 -26.76
C PRO A 300 -35.42 6.12 -27.49
N ASP A 301 -35.38 6.11 -28.82
CA ASP A 301 -36.40 6.77 -29.62
C ASP A 301 -37.65 5.89 -29.68
N MET A 302 -38.71 6.28 -28.96
CA MET A 302 -39.97 5.55 -28.95
C MET A 302 -40.54 5.31 -30.35
N SER A 303 -40.30 6.21 -31.31
CA SER A 303 -40.80 6.08 -32.68
C SER A 303 -40.08 4.99 -33.48
N ALA A 304 -38.86 4.63 -33.06
CA ALA A 304 -38.06 3.57 -33.67
C ALA A 304 -38.31 2.19 -33.04
N LEU A 305 -39.07 2.11 -31.94
CA LEU A 305 -39.30 0.87 -31.19
C LEU A 305 -40.57 0.14 -31.62
N THR A 306 -40.54 -1.18 -31.51
CA THR A 306 -41.67 -2.04 -31.85
C THR A 306 -42.59 -2.25 -30.67
N VAL A 307 -43.90 -2.17 -30.89
CA VAL A 307 -44.91 -2.52 -29.88
C VAL A 307 -45.40 -3.95 -30.12
N SER A 308 -45.21 -4.80 -29.12
CA SER A 308 -45.61 -6.20 -29.16
C SER A 308 -47.13 -6.38 -29.07
N LYS A 309 -47.63 -7.57 -29.42
CA LYS A 309 -49.05 -7.92 -29.25
C LYS A 309 -49.53 -7.83 -27.79
N SER A 310 -48.63 -8.03 -26.83
CA SER A 310 -48.92 -7.91 -25.39
C SER A 310 -48.80 -6.46 -24.88
N GLY A 311 -48.48 -5.51 -25.76
CA GLY A 311 -48.41 -4.08 -25.47
C GLY A 311 -47.07 -3.63 -24.88
N TYR A 312 -46.01 -4.44 -24.98
CA TYR A 312 -44.67 -4.02 -24.57
C TYR A 312 -43.99 -3.24 -25.69
N ILE A 313 -43.26 -2.18 -25.32
CA ILE A 313 -42.27 -1.55 -26.19
C ILE A 313 -41.00 -2.40 -26.08
N GLU A 314 -40.50 -2.89 -27.20
CA GLU A 314 -39.39 -3.84 -27.27
C GLU A 314 -38.18 -3.21 -27.95
N SER A 315 -36.99 -3.50 -27.44
CA SER A 315 -35.71 -3.13 -28.04
C SER A 315 -34.69 -4.26 -27.91
N TYR A 316 -33.50 -4.03 -28.46
CA TYR A 316 -32.32 -4.86 -28.22
C TYR A 316 -31.19 -3.99 -27.69
N VAL A 317 -30.59 -4.40 -26.57
CA VAL A 317 -29.43 -3.74 -25.97
C VAL A 317 -28.32 -4.78 -25.89
N ASP A 318 -27.18 -4.52 -26.56
CA ASP A 318 -26.07 -5.48 -26.69
C ASP A 318 -26.52 -6.87 -27.18
N GLY A 319 -27.44 -6.89 -28.15
CA GLY A 319 -28.01 -8.13 -28.69
C GLY A 319 -29.01 -8.83 -27.76
N LYS A 320 -29.26 -8.31 -26.55
CA LYS A 320 -30.23 -8.85 -25.59
C LYS A 320 -31.59 -8.21 -25.81
N TYR A 321 -32.63 -9.02 -25.94
CA TYR A 321 -34.00 -8.54 -26.02
C TYR A 321 -34.42 -7.90 -24.69
N VAL A 322 -34.93 -6.67 -24.74
CA VAL A 322 -35.35 -5.90 -23.57
C VAL A 322 -36.73 -5.30 -23.80
N ARG A 323 -37.63 -5.44 -22.83
CA ARG A 323 -38.88 -4.71 -22.75
C ARG A 323 -38.63 -3.38 -22.03
N GLN A 324 -38.90 -2.29 -22.73
CA GLN A 324 -38.55 -0.92 -22.32
C GLN A 324 -39.67 -0.23 -21.54
N ALA A 325 -40.91 -0.50 -21.91
CA ALA A 325 -42.11 -0.01 -21.23
C ALA A 325 -43.31 -0.87 -21.62
N ARG A 326 -44.44 -0.69 -20.93
CA ARG A 326 -45.70 -1.36 -21.25
C ARG A 326 -46.82 -0.36 -21.42
N GLN A 327 -47.63 -0.52 -22.45
CA GLN A 327 -48.86 0.25 -22.63
C GLN A 327 -49.81 0.03 -21.44
N ALA A 328 -50.31 1.13 -20.90
CA ALA A 328 -51.27 1.14 -19.81
C ALA A 328 -52.52 0.33 -20.16
N PHE A 329 -53.05 -0.38 -19.17
CA PHE A 329 -54.21 -1.27 -19.34
C PHE A 329 -55.41 -0.56 -19.99
N TRP A 330 -55.73 0.65 -19.54
CA TRP A 330 -56.87 1.43 -20.05
C TRP A 330 -56.76 1.77 -21.54
N TYR A 331 -55.55 2.08 -22.03
CA TYR A 331 -55.32 2.31 -23.45
C TYR A 331 -55.50 1.01 -24.25
N ARG A 332 -54.95 -0.10 -23.76
CA ARG A 332 -55.10 -1.42 -24.39
C ARG A 332 -56.55 -1.90 -24.47
N MET A 333 -57.38 -1.53 -23.51
CA MET A 333 -58.81 -1.83 -23.49
C MET A 333 -59.65 -0.86 -24.36
N GLY A 334 -59.03 0.12 -25.03
CA GLY A 334 -59.73 1.14 -25.81
C GLY A 334 -60.50 2.17 -24.97
N LEU A 335 -60.24 2.21 -23.65
CA LEU A 335 -60.91 3.11 -22.70
C LEU A 335 -60.19 4.46 -22.57
N SER A 336 -58.95 4.57 -23.08
CA SER A 336 -58.25 5.84 -23.31
C SER A 336 -57.89 5.99 -24.77
N LYS A 337 -57.99 7.22 -25.31
CA LYS A 337 -57.52 7.56 -26.66
C LYS A 337 -56.03 7.93 -26.69
N THR A 338 -55.46 8.26 -25.53
CA THR A 338 -54.07 8.67 -25.40
C THR A 338 -53.25 7.48 -24.89
N PRO A 339 -52.24 7.01 -25.65
CA PRO A 339 -51.27 6.04 -25.15
C PRO A 339 -50.61 6.57 -23.87
N ALA A 340 -50.63 5.73 -22.84
CA ALA A 340 -49.85 5.93 -21.63
C ALA A 340 -48.99 4.68 -21.44
N TYR A 341 -47.81 4.85 -20.85
CA TYR A 341 -46.84 3.78 -20.68
C TYR A 341 -46.44 3.69 -19.21
N THR A 342 -46.08 2.50 -18.77
CA THR A 342 -45.69 2.18 -17.40
C THR A 342 -44.52 1.22 -17.41
N MET A 343 -43.71 1.23 -16.36
CA MET A 343 -42.71 0.19 -16.10
C MET A 343 -43.32 -0.83 -15.14
N ASP A 344 -43.56 -2.05 -15.61
CA ASP A 344 -44.02 -3.15 -14.76
C ASP A 344 -42.84 -4.06 -14.37
N SER A 345 -43.07 -5.03 -13.48
CA SER A 345 -42.00 -5.92 -12.99
C SER A 345 -41.26 -6.68 -14.10
N VAL A 346 -41.88 -6.85 -15.27
CA VAL A 346 -41.29 -7.54 -16.41
C VAL A 346 -40.31 -6.62 -17.16
N VAL A 347 -40.65 -5.35 -17.32
CA VAL A 347 -39.73 -4.31 -17.81
C VAL A 347 -38.54 -4.18 -16.86
N ILE A 348 -38.81 -4.11 -15.55
CA ILE A 348 -37.78 -3.96 -14.53
C ILE A 348 -36.82 -5.16 -14.50
N ALA A 349 -37.34 -6.38 -14.59
CA ALA A 349 -36.50 -7.58 -14.66
C ALA A 349 -35.56 -7.59 -15.88
N ASP A 350 -36.03 -7.09 -17.04
CA ASP A 350 -35.17 -7.00 -18.22
C ASP A 350 -34.06 -5.95 -18.06
N GLN A 351 -34.38 -4.81 -17.42
CA GLN A 351 -33.38 -3.79 -17.09
C GLN A 351 -32.34 -4.33 -16.10
N GLN A 352 -32.78 -4.95 -15.00
CA GLN A 352 -31.92 -5.58 -13.98
C GLN A 352 -30.92 -6.56 -14.60
N ARG A 353 -31.38 -7.43 -15.50
CA ARG A 353 -30.52 -8.43 -16.18
C ARG A 353 -29.38 -7.82 -17.00
N VAL A 354 -29.52 -6.58 -17.49
CA VAL A 354 -28.47 -5.91 -18.29
C VAL A 354 -27.63 -4.98 -17.41
N LEU A 355 -28.29 -4.18 -16.57
CA LEU A 355 -27.65 -3.10 -15.83
C LEU A 355 -26.86 -3.63 -14.61
N ILE A 356 -27.36 -4.64 -13.89
CA ILE A 356 -26.65 -5.16 -12.69
C ILE A 356 -25.27 -5.76 -13.03
N PRO A 357 -25.13 -6.70 -14.00
CA PRO A 357 -23.80 -7.19 -14.40
C PRO A 357 -22.85 -6.07 -14.82
N THR A 358 -23.39 -5.08 -15.54
CA THR A 358 -22.64 -3.94 -16.07
C THR A 358 -22.16 -3.01 -14.94
N SER A 359 -23.02 -2.68 -13.99
CA SER A 359 -22.66 -1.89 -12.80
C SER A 359 -21.67 -2.61 -11.89
N VAL A 360 -21.83 -3.93 -11.68
CA VAL A 360 -20.87 -4.74 -10.90
C VAL A 360 -19.50 -4.73 -11.57
N ARG A 361 -19.42 -4.91 -12.89
CA ARG A 361 -18.16 -4.86 -13.63
C ARG A 361 -17.53 -3.46 -13.55
N ALA A 362 -18.32 -2.40 -13.62
CA ALA A 362 -17.83 -1.03 -13.48
C ALA A 362 -17.27 -0.78 -12.07
N ALA A 363 -17.98 -1.18 -11.02
CA ALA A 363 -17.52 -1.07 -9.63
C ALA A 363 -16.24 -1.88 -9.38
N GLU A 364 -16.12 -3.08 -9.95
CA GLU A 364 -14.88 -3.88 -9.89
C GLU A 364 -13.70 -3.16 -10.55
N ALA A 365 -13.94 -2.49 -11.68
CA ALA A 365 -12.95 -1.67 -12.35
C ALA A 365 -12.43 -0.51 -11.47
N VAL A 366 -13.27 0.02 -10.56
CA VAL A 366 -12.85 1.06 -9.60
C VAL A 366 -11.86 0.47 -8.57
N ILE A 367 -12.13 -0.72 -8.04
CA ILE A 367 -11.22 -1.43 -7.12
C ILE A 367 -9.87 -1.64 -7.79
N GLU A 368 -9.89 -2.21 -9.02
CA GLU A 368 -8.68 -2.47 -9.79
C GLU A 368 -7.83 -1.20 -9.95
N ARG A 369 -8.43 -0.05 -10.23
CA ARG A 369 -7.71 1.22 -10.42
C ARG A 369 -7.15 1.77 -9.12
N PHE A 370 -7.89 1.61 -8.03
CA PHE A 370 -7.54 2.17 -6.76
C PHE A 370 -6.27 1.55 -6.20
N LEU A 371 -6.06 0.25 -6.37
CA LEU A 371 -4.93 -0.44 -5.73
C LEU A 371 -3.59 -0.05 -6.38
N PRO A 372 -2.59 0.45 -5.65
CA PRO A 372 -1.28 0.70 -6.23
C PRO A 372 -0.60 -0.61 -6.68
N ARG A 373 0.13 -0.54 -7.79
CA ARG A 373 0.82 -1.70 -8.39
C ARG A 373 2.20 -1.83 -7.76
N PHE A 374 2.32 -2.65 -6.72
CA PHE A 374 3.60 -2.85 -6.04
C PHE A 374 4.28 -4.15 -6.47
N GLU A 375 5.61 -4.10 -6.59
CA GLU A 375 6.47 -5.27 -6.70
C GLU A 375 7.20 -5.45 -5.37
N VAL A 376 7.03 -6.62 -4.74
CA VAL A 376 7.70 -6.96 -3.48
C VAL A 376 8.78 -8.00 -3.75
N LYS A 377 10.01 -7.73 -3.31
CA LYS A 377 11.15 -8.64 -3.46
C LYS A 377 11.71 -9.02 -2.11
N SER A 378 12.20 -10.25 -2.03
CA SER A 378 12.87 -10.80 -0.86
C SER A 378 14.17 -11.46 -1.25
N SER A 379 15.16 -11.36 -0.37
CA SER A 379 16.34 -12.23 -0.39
C SER A 379 16.71 -12.62 1.03
N VAL A 380 17.31 -13.79 1.19
CA VAL A 380 17.66 -14.33 2.50
C VAL A 380 19.13 -14.70 2.51
N LYS A 381 19.85 -14.33 3.58
CA LYS A 381 21.24 -14.70 3.80
C LYS A 381 21.39 -15.37 5.16
N PRO A 382 22.16 -16.46 5.28
CA PRO A 382 22.56 -17.00 6.57
C PRO A 382 23.21 -15.94 7.46
N ASP A 383 22.84 -15.92 8.74
CA ASP A 383 23.56 -15.15 9.74
C ASP A 383 24.80 -15.93 10.17
N THR A 384 25.99 -15.36 9.98
CA THR A 384 27.25 -16.02 10.33
C THR A 384 27.41 -16.20 11.84
N SER A 385 26.60 -15.53 12.67
CA SER A 385 26.67 -15.63 14.13
C SER A 385 25.85 -16.79 14.75
N ALA A 386 24.90 -17.40 14.02
CA ALA A 386 24.08 -18.50 14.55
C ALA A 386 23.58 -19.46 13.45
N GLU A 387 23.49 -20.77 13.74
CA GLU A 387 23.15 -21.83 12.77
C GLU A 387 21.69 -21.84 12.29
N ASP A 388 20.78 -21.18 13.01
CA ASP A 388 19.34 -21.16 12.73
C ASP A 388 18.83 -19.77 12.32
N LYS A 389 19.73 -18.78 12.19
CA LYS A 389 19.36 -17.40 11.94
C LYS A 389 19.65 -16.97 10.53
N TYR A 390 18.73 -16.18 9.99
CA TYR A 390 18.80 -15.66 8.64
C TYR A 390 18.50 -14.17 8.65
N THR A 391 19.30 -13.40 7.93
CA THR A 391 19.00 -12.02 7.60
C THR A 391 18.13 -12.00 6.35
N VAL A 392 16.89 -11.56 6.52
CA VAL A 392 15.93 -11.34 5.45
C VAL A 392 16.04 -9.89 4.99
N PHE A 393 16.20 -9.68 3.70
CA PHE A 393 16.16 -8.38 3.05
C PHE A 393 14.87 -8.28 2.26
N GLY A 394 14.06 -7.26 2.53
CA GLY A 394 12.81 -6.99 1.84
C GLY A 394 12.86 -5.65 1.11
N SER A 395 12.20 -5.56 -0.04
CA SER A 395 11.93 -4.29 -0.70
C SER A 395 10.56 -4.25 -1.35
N ILE A 396 10.00 -3.03 -1.46
CA ILE A 396 8.75 -2.73 -2.14
C ILE A 396 8.96 -1.59 -3.12
N THR A 397 8.58 -1.79 -4.38
CA THR A 397 8.69 -0.79 -5.44
C THR A 397 7.33 -0.55 -6.06
N LEU A 398 6.91 0.72 -6.12
CA LEU A 398 5.71 1.11 -6.86
C LEU A 398 6.03 1.10 -8.36
N GLN A 399 5.19 0.44 -9.13
CA GLN A 399 5.13 0.54 -10.59
C GLN A 399 4.16 1.68 -10.94
N PRO A 400 4.66 2.83 -11.45
CA PRO A 400 3.81 3.98 -11.69
C PRO A 400 2.72 3.68 -12.70
N ASN A 401 1.53 4.21 -12.44
CA ASN A 401 0.41 4.18 -13.38
C ASN A 401 -0.36 5.50 -13.34
N THR A 402 -1.44 5.60 -14.11
CA THR A 402 -2.24 6.85 -14.19
C THR A 402 -2.81 7.30 -12.84
N GLU A 403 -3.17 6.35 -11.96
CA GLU A 403 -3.75 6.67 -10.65
C GLU A 403 -2.69 6.95 -9.57
N TRP A 404 -1.52 6.31 -9.71
CA TRP A 404 -0.38 6.36 -8.80
C TRP A 404 0.91 6.68 -9.57
N PRO A 405 1.07 7.92 -10.08
CA PRO A 405 2.25 8.30 -10.86
C PRO A 405 3.48 8.55 -9.97
N ASP A 406 3.26 8.96 -8.72
CA ASP A 406 4.30 9.39 -7.80
C ASP A 406 4.69 8.28 -6.82
N ARG A 407 5.96 8.30 -6.39
CA ARG A 407 6.45 7.45 -5.30
C ARG A 407 5.59 7.62 -4.04
N LEU A 408 5.26 6.49 -3.41
CA LEU A 408 4.57 6.43 -2.12
C LEU A 408 5.58 6.20 -0.99
N VAL A 409 5.44 6.95 0.11
CA VAL A 409 6.23 6.77 1.33
C VAL A 409 5.53 5.74 2.20
N ILE A 410 6.20 4.64 2.53
CA ILE A 410 5.61 3.51 3.25
C ILE A 410 6.28 3.38 4.61
N ARG A 411 5.56 3.60 5.70
CA ARG A 411 6.13 3.62 7.07
C ARG A 411 5.49 2.62 8.03
N ASN A 412 4.59 1.78 7.52
CA ASN A 412 3.94 0.73 8.28
C ASN A 412 3.74 -0.53 7.42
N GLY A 413 3.21 -1.58 8.04
CA GLY A 413 2.70 -2.75 7.34
C GLY A 413 3.72 -3.83 6.96
N ALA A 414 5.02 -3.54 6.98
CA ALA A 414 6.04 -4.54 6.62
C ALA A 414 6.12 -5.72 7.61
N TYR A 415 6.14 -6.94 7.09
CA TYR A 415 6.27 -8.16 7.87
C TYR A 415 7.11 -9.23 7.14
N VAL A 416 7.60 -10.20 7.93
CA VAL A 416 8.17 -11.46 7.44
C VAL A 416 7.29 -12.60 7.92
N ARG A 417 6.94 -13.51 7.02
CA ARG A 417 6.15 -14.70 7.29
C ARG A 417 6.98 -15.96 7.07
N ILE A 418 6.92 -16.88 8.03
CA ILE A 418 7.56 -18.20 7.98
C ILE A 418 6.47 -19.23 8.30
N GLY A 419 6.08 -20.03 7.30
CA GLY A 419 4.86 -20.82 7.38
C GLY A 419 3.63 -19.95 7.66
N GLU A 420 2.91 -20.23 8.75
CA GLU A 420 1.74 -19.45 9.20
C GLU A 420 2.12 -18.27 10.11
N LYS A 421 3.37 -18.19 10.58
CA LYS A 421 3.78 -17.18 11.57
C LYS A 421 4.16 -15.87 10.89
N LYS A 422 3.31 -14.85 11.04
CA LYS A 422 3.58 -13.44 10.65
C LYS A 422 4.35 -12.71 11.76
N THR A 423 5.47 -12.06 11.43
CA THR A 423 6.26 -11.22 12.35
C THR A 423 6.43 -9.81 11.76
N MET A 424 5.92 -8.79 12.45
CA MET A 424 6.03 -7.40 12.01
C MET A 424 7.48 -6.89 12.10
N VAL A 425 7.91 -6.19 11.06
CA VAL A 425 9.24 -5.58 11.00
C VAL A 425 9.22 -4.26 11.75
N LYS A 426 10.22 -4.03 12.60
CA LYS A 426 10.40 -2.73 13.26
C LYS A 426 11.02 -1.74 12.28
N LEU A 427 10.43 -0.56 12.18
CA LEU A 427 10.94 0.52 11.36
C LEU A 427 12.20 1.12 12.01
N TYR A 428 13.36 0.97 11.37
CA TYR A 428 14.62 1.60 11.78
C TYR A 428 15.05 2.74 10.83
N SER A 429 14.43 2.84 9.66
CA SER A 429 14.61 3.87 8.63
C SER A 429 13.40 4.82 8.59
N ASP A 430 13.42 5.84 7.73
CA ASP A 430 12.25 6.72 7.53
C ASP A 430 11.17 6.12 6.62
N ASP A 431 11.42 4.96 6.01
CA ASP A 431 10.59 4.31 4.99
C ASP A 431 10.94 2.82 4.86
N PHE A 432 9.94 1.96 4.67
CA PHE A 432 10.03 0.51 4.44
C PHE A 432 10.20 0.13 2.95
N SER A 433 10.51 1.08 2.08
CA SER A 433 10.91 0.81 0.69
C SER A 433 11.98 -0.28 0.61
N GLU A 434 12.90 -0.29 1.58
CA GLU A 434 13.86 -1.38 1.81
C GLU A 434 14.03 -1.60 3.31
N PHE A 435 14.20 -2.85 3.73
CA PHE A 435 14.53 -3.19 5.12
C PHE A 435 15.34 -4.48 5.22
N SER A 436 15.95 -4.68 6.39
CA SER A 436 16.48 -6.00 6.78
C SER A 436 16.04 -6.37 8.19
N THR A 437 15.86 -7.65 8.44
CA THR A 437 15.55 -8.19 9.76
C THR A 437 16.09 -9.60 9.93
N THR A 438 16.37 -10.00 11.17
CA THR A 438 16.85 -11.34 11.48
C THR A 438 15.70 -12.21 11.97
N VAL A 439 15.58 -13.40 11.40
CA VAL A 439 14.57 -14.40 11.79
C VAL A 439 15.24 -15.75 12.07
N SER A 440 14.60 -16.57 12.89
CA SER A 440 14.97 -17.98 13.04
C SER A 440 14.10 -18.84 12.11
N ALA A 441 14.72 -19.70 11.31
CA ALA A 441 14.06 -20.60 10.37
C ALA A 441 14.82 -21.93 10.26
N ALA A 442 14.12 -23.01 9.94
CA ALA A 442 14.71 -24.31 9.65
C ALA A 442 14.96 -24.48 8.14
N VAL A 443 15.85 -25.41 7.78
CA VAL A 443 16.00 -25.83 6.38
C VAL A 443 14.68 -26.40 5.86
N GLY A 444 14.28 -25.97 4.66
CA GLY A 444 12.98 -26.28 4.06
C GLY A 444 11.84 -25.34 4.47
N ASP A 445 12.04 -24.41 5.41
CA ASP A 445 11.05 -23.37 5.68
C ASP A 445 10.98 -22.40 4.49
N GLU A 446 9.78 -21.94 4.17
CA GLU A 446 9.55 -20.88 3.20
C GLU A 446 9.43 -19.52 3.90
N ILE A 447 10.25 -18.57 3.47
CA ILE A 447 10.21 -17.17 3.93
C ILE A 447 9.52 -16.31 2.89
N VAL A 448 8.52 -15.56 3.34
CA VAL A 448 7.81 -14.56 2.53
C VAL A 448 7.98 -13.19 3.17
N VAL A 449 8.33 -12.18 2.37
CA VAL A 449 8.24 -10.77 2.77
C VAL A 449 6.89 -10.25 2.31
N GLY A 450 6.19 -9.55 3.18
CA GLY A 450 4.91 -8.95 2.83
C GLY A 450 4.68 -7.59 3.46
N TYR A 451 3.68 -6.92 2.93
CA TYR A 451 3.21 -5.62 3.39
C TYR A 451 1.71 -5.70 3.60
N ASP A 452 1.24 -5.41 4.80
CA ASP A 452 -0.17 -5.23 5.12
C ASP A 452 -0.48 -3.73 5.19
N LEU A 453 -0.93 -3.19 4.06
CA LEU A 453 -1.20 -1.77 3.88
C LEU A 453 -2.65 -1.46 4.24
N GLY A 454 -2.99 -1.78 5.50
CA GLY A 454 -4.32 -1.59 6.07
C GLY A 454 -5.37 -2.51 5.47
N GLY A 455 -5.09 -3.80 5.38
CA GLY A 455 -5.98 -4.78 4.75
C GLY A 455 -5.54 -5.16 3.33
N TYR A 456 -4.83 -4.27 2.61
CA TYR A 456 -4.23 -4.56 1.32
C TYR A 456 -2.88 -5.26 1.49
N ILE A 457 -2.90 -6.58 1.40
CA ILE A 457 -1.70 -7.41 1.52
C ILE A 457 -1.03 -7.61 0.17
N ILE A 458 0.29 -7.49 0.14
CA ILE A 458 1.13 -7.79 -1.02
C ILE A 458 2.35 -8.57 -0.54
N GLU A 459 2.61 -9.71 -1.16
CA GLU A 459 3.69 -10.63 -0.76
C GLU A 459 4.69 -10.87 -1.91
N SER A 460 5.95 -11.09 -1.55
CA SER A 460 6.98 -11.63 -2.43
C SER A 460 6.68 -13.08 -2.81
N ASP A 461 7.38 -13.58 -3.83
CA ASP A 461 7.49 -15.04 -4.00
C ASP A 461 8.21 -15.65 -2.78
N PRO A 462 7.86 -16.89 -2.37
CA PRO A 462 8.52 -17.56 -1.27
C PRO A 462 10.00 -17.86 -1.56
N VAL A 463 10.85 -17.71 -0.55
CA VAL A 463 12.26 -18.12 -0.58
C VAL A 463 12.44 -19.29 0.37
N GLU A 464 12.69 -20.47 -0.19
CA GLU A 464 13.00 -21.68 0.60
C GLU A 464 14.40 -21.58 1.21
N ILE A 465 14.50 -21.85 2.52
CA ILE A 465 15.77 -21.96 3.21
C ILE A 465 16.49 -23.21 2.77
N GLN A 466 17.62 -23.03 2.08
CA GLN A 466 18.49 -24.13 1.67
C GLN A 466 19.49 -24.50 2.76
N ASP A 467 19.88 -25.77 2.76
CA ASP A 467 20.92 -26.27 3.64
C ASP A 467 22.22 -25.51 3.39
N ILE A 468 22.72 -24.86 4.43
CA ILE A 468 24.01 -24.18 4.37
C ILE A 468 25.05 -25.31 4.43
N PRO A 469 25.94 -25.46 3.44
CA PRO A 469 26.98 -26.48 3.50
C PRO A 469 27.66 -26.39 4.86
N ALA A 470 27.59 -27.51 5.61
CA ALA A 470 28.04 -27.58 7.00
C ALA A 470 29.32 -26.78 7.17
N ARG A 471 29.31 -25.80 8.09
CA ARG A 471 30.49 -24.98 8.38
C ARG A 471 31.65 -25.93 8.59
N GLN A 472 32.61 -25.96 7.66
CA GLN A 472 33.91 -26.51 7.98
C GLN A 472 34.48 -25.56 9.02
N SER A 473 34.24 -25.88 10.29
CA SER A 473 34.97 -25.30 11.40
C SER A 473 36.42 -25.67 11.16
N ILE A 474 37.19 -24.76 10.59
CA ILE A 474 38.63 -24.86 10.60
C ILE A 474 39.03 -24.55 12.04
N ASP A 475 39.01 -25.58 12.88
CA ASP A 475 39.65 -25.58 14.20
C ASP A 475 41.16 -25.41 13.98
N ALA A 476 41.58 -24.18 13.76
CA ALA A 476 42.98 -23.82 13.82
C ALA A 476 43.27 -23.30 15.23
N THR A 477 43.50 -24.22 16.16
CA THR A 477 44.13 -23.89 17.43
C THR A 477 45.59 -23.60 17.14
N TYR A 478 45.98 -22.33 17.06
CA TYR A 478 47.39 -21.96 16.98
C TYR A 478 47.94 -21.85 18.39
N GLU A 479 48.76 -22.83 18.80
CA GLU A 479 49.67 -22.64 19.93
C GLU A 479 50.76 -21.64 19.52
N LEU A 480 50.79 -20.50 20.18
CA LEU A 480 51.86 -19.51 20.05
C LEU A 480 53.07 -20.00 20.86
N THR A 481 53.79 -20.98 20.33
CA THR A 481 55.07 -21.43 20.89
C THR A 481 56.23 -20.64 20.28
N GLY A 482 56.91 -19.86 21.12
CA GLY A 482 58.29 -19.41 20.86
C GLY A 482 58.42 -18.15 20.00
N LEU A 483 58.16 -16.99 20.59
CA LEU A 483 58.73 -15.74 20.09
C LEU A 483 60.19 -15.63 20.56
N GLU A 484 61.12 -16.29 19.86
CA GLU A 484 62.54 -15.95 20.00
C GLU A 484 62.84 -14.77 19.08
N LEU A 485 63.26 -13.64 19.64
CA LEU A 485 63.78 -12.48 18.90
C LEU A 485 65.26 -12.74 18.58
N PRO A 486 65.66 -13.00 17.31
CA PRO A 486 67.06 -13.00 16.96
C PRO A 486 67.43 -11.59 16.49
N GLY A 487 68.18 -10.83 17.29
CA GLY A 487 68.68 -9.54 16.81
C GLY A 487 69.45 -8.73 17.83
N ARG A 488 70.76 -8.58 17.60
CA ARG A 488 71.63 -7.61 18.28
C ARG A 488 71.17 -6.19 17.97
N VAL A 489 71.08 -5.35 19.01
CA VAL A 489 70.93 -3.89 18.89
C VAL A 489 72.23 -3.33 18.31
N PHE A 490 72.19 -2.79 17.09
CA PHE A 490 73.26 -1.95 16.57
C PHE A 490 72.88 -0.49 16.82
N GLY A 491 73.56 0.15 17.75
CA GLY A 491 73.47 1.59 17.93
C GLY A 491 74.47 2.30 17.02
N THR A 492 73.99 2.96 15.97
CA THR A 492 74.62 4.14 15.38
C THR A 492 73.56 4.98 14.66
N GLY A 493 73.42 6.27 15.02
CA GLY A 493 72.95 7.31 14.10
C GLY A 493 71.52 7.79 14.27
N ASP A 494 70.52 6.94 14.06
CA ASP A 494 69.13 7.40 13.91
C ASP A 494 68.21 6.71 14.91
N ASN A 495 67.54 7.51 15.76
CA ASN A 495 66.65 7.06 16.84
C ASN A 495 65.34 6.45 16.30
N SER A 496 65.41 5.27 15.70
CA SER A 496 64.24 4.44 15.37
C SER A 496 64.34 3.09 16.09
N ILE A 497 63.22 2.66 16.68
CA ILE A 497 63.07 1.30 17.24
C ILE A 497 62.17 0.52 16.29
N THR A 498 62.73 -0.39 15.51
CA THR A 498 61.93 -1.33 14.69
C THR A 498 61.55 -2.54 15.55
N VAL A 499 60.26 -2.69 15.85
CA VAL A 499 59.72 -3.92 16.45
C VAL A 499 59.13 -4.79 15.33
N ARG A 500 59.71 -5.97 15.08
CA ARG A 500 59.10 -6.99 14.20
C ARG A 500 58.15 -7.85 15.03
N ILE A 501 56.87 -7.81 14.68
CA ILE A 501 55.86 -8.71 15.23
C ILE A 501 55.76 -9.92 14.30
N GLY A 502 56.25 -11.07 14.74
CA GLY A 502 56.10 -12.35 14.03
C GLY A 502 54.87 -13.09 14.56
N GLY A 503 53.84 -13.24 13.71
CA GLY A 503 52.66 -14.05 13.95
C GLY A 503 51.94 -14.34 12.63
N GLU A 504 51.29 -15.50 12.52
CA GLU A 504 50.55 -15.88 11.32
C GLU A 504 49.23 -15.09 11.26
N VAL A 505 49.11 -14.19 10.29
CA VAL A 505 47.89 -13.41 10.04
C VAL A 505 47.05 -14.14 9.00
N LYS A 506 45.81 -14.50 9.35
CA LYS A 506 44.87 -15.05 8.37
C LYS A 506 44.37 -13.93 7.46
N THR A 507 44.77 -13.99 6.21
CA THR A 507 44.30 -13.12 5.13
C THR A 507 43.30 -13.88 4.25
N ALA A 508 42.43 -13.16 3.53
CA ALA A 508 41.61 -13.77 2.48
C ALA A 508 42.50 -14.43 1.39
N PRO A 509 41.99 -15.46 0.68
CA PRO A 509 42.73 -16.09 -0.41
C PRO A 509 43.24 -15.06 -1.43
N GLY A 510 44.56 -14.98 -1.61
CA GLY A 510 45.20 -14.06 -2.56
C GLY A 510 45.71 -12.75 -1.96
N LEU A 511 45.50 -12.46 -0.67
CA LEU A 511 46.19 -11.38 0.05
C LEU A 511 47.26 -12.00 0.97
N GLN A 512 48.44 -11.42 1.05
CA GLN A 512 49.53 -11.84 1.95
C GLN A 512 49.88 -10.67 2.86
N PHE A 513 49.87 -10.89 4.17
CA PHE A 513 50.39 -9.91 5.11
C PHE A 513 51.92 -10.02 5.15
N GLU A 514 52.62 -8.93 4.88
CA GLU A 514 54.08 -8.95 4.84
C GLU A 514 54.69 -8.54 6.18
N ARG A 515 54.27 -7.39 6.71
CA ARG A 515 54.80 -6.85 7.96
C ARG A 515 53.94 -5.71 8.51
N ALA A 516 54.06 -5.51 9.82
CA ALA A 516 53.68 -4.27 10.48
C ALA A 516 54.94 -3.60 11.02
N GLU A 517 55.03 -2.29 10.85
CA GLU A 517 56.13 -1.46 11.31
C GLU A 517 55.57 -0.40 12.26
N TRP A 518 56.21 -0.22 13.42
CA TRP A 518 55.87 0.84 14.35
C TRP A 518 57.02 1.82 14.42
N TYR A 519 56.73 3.10 14.18
CA TYR A 519 57.71 4.18 14.22
C TYR A 519 57.28 5.21 15.26
N SER A 520 58.19 5.54 16.18
CA SER A 520 58.08 6.73 17.01
C SER A 520 59.17 7.69 16.57
N PHE A 521 58.79 8.83 15.99
CA PHE A 521 59.74 9.90 15.75
C PHE A 521 60.00 10.67 17.05
N VAL A 522 61.08 11.46 17.05
CA VAL A 522 61.60 12.29 18.16
C VAL A 522 60.49 12.87 19.04
N SER A 523 60.74 12.97 20.36
CA SER A 523 59.77 13.41 21.38
C SER A 523 58.83 14.53 20.90
N GLY A 524 57.55 14.22 20.76
CA GLY A 524 56.50 15.19 20.40
C GLY A 524 55.73 14.88 19.12
N TRP A 525 56.11 13.88 18.34
CA TRP A 525 55.33 13.42 17.19
C TRP A 525 54.50 12.17 17.52
N PRO A 526 53.26 12.05 17.00
CA PRO A 526 52.42 10.88 17.20
C PRO A 526 53.08 9.61 16.64
N PRO A 527 52.90 8.45 17.30
CA PRO A 527 53.39 7.19 16.77
C PRO A 527 52.68 6.85 15.45
N VAL A 528 53.44 6.34 14.50
CA VAL A 528 52.93 5.85 13.21
C VAL A 528 52.94 4.33 13.21
N LEU A 529 51.79 3.73 12.91
CA LEU A 529 51.66 2.30 12.68
C LEU A 529 51.46 2.07 11.19
N ARG A 530 52.39 1.34 10.58
CA ARG A 530 52.36 1.01 9.15
C ARG A 530 52.07 -0.47 8.95
N PHE A 531 51.12 -0.79 8.09
CA PHE A 531 50.85 -2.17 7.65
C PHE A 531 51.19 -2.33 6.18
N VAL A 532 51.89 -3.40 5.83
CA VAL A 532 52.25 -3.75 4.45
C VAL A 532 51.61 -5.08 4.09
N PHE A 533 50.83 -5.08 3.02
CA PHE A 533 50.20 -6.27 2.43
C PHE A 533 50.65 -6.42 0.99
N SER A 534 50.70 -7.65 0.48
CA SER A 534 50.88 -7.93 -0.94
C SER A 534 49.76 -8.77 -1.53
N ILE A 535 49.40 -8.46 -2.78
CA ILE A 535 48.48 -9.28 -3.58
C ILE A 535 49.28 -9.83 -4.77
N PRO A 536 49.63 -11.14 -4.78
CA PRO A 536 50.26 -11.75 -5.95
C PRO A 536 49.31 -11.76 -7.15
N ALA A 537 49.83 -11.47 -8.33
CA ALA A 537 49.10 -11.64 -9.58
C ALA A 537 48.76 -13.11 -9.81
N ILE A 538 47.52 -13.38 -10.23
CA ILE A 538 47.10 -14.75 -10.58
C ILE A 538 47.72 -15.09 -11.94
N ARG A 539 48.65 -16.04 -11.96
CA ARG A 539 49.32 -16.52 -13.17
C ARG A 539 48.77 -17.88 -13.61
N GLN A 540 48.67 -18.06 -14.92
CA GLN A 540 48.42 -19.36 -15.51
C GLN A 540 49.67 -20.27 -15.39
N PRO A 541 49.54 -21.59 -15.55
CA PRO A 541 50.68 -22.52 -15.48
C PRO A 541 51.81 -22.24 -16.47
N ASP A 542 51.54 -21.51 -17.57
CA ASP A 542 52.51 -21.09 -18.56
C ASP A 542 53.22 -19.76 -18.23
N GLY A 543 52.91 -19.16 -17.06
CA GLY A 543 53.51 -17.91 -16.57
C GLY A 543 52.77 -16.64 -16.98
N THR A 544 51.76 -16.72 -17.85
CA THR A 544 50.97 -15.56 -18.29
C THR A 544 50.05 -15.06 -17.16
N VAL A 545 49.85 -13.74 -17.06
CA VAL A 545 48.97 -13.13 -16.04
C VAL A 545 47.52 -13.30 -16.48
N LYS A 546 46.70 -13.97 -15.66
CA LYS A 546 45.28 -14.27 -15.96
C LYS A 546 44.37 -13.10 -15.58
N THR A 547 44.68 -12.42 -14.48
CA THR A 547 43.84 -11.36 -13.92
C THR A 547 44.73 -10.21 -13.49
N GLU A 548 44.47 -9.01 -14.01
CA GLU A 548 45.11 -7.76 -13.60
C GLU A 548 44.14 -6.96 -12.72
N TYR A 549 44.64 -6.47 -11.58
CA TYR A 549 43.86 -5.64 -10.66
C TYR A 549 44.05 -4.18 -11.06
N ASN A 550 42.96 -3.54 -11.50
CA ASN A 550 43.01 -2.21 -12.09
C ASN A 550 42.79 -1.10 -11.09
N ASP A 551 41.97 -1.36 -10.06
CA ASP A 551 41.64 -0.38 -9.04
C ASP A 551 41.25 -1.07 -7.74
N LEU A 552 41.69 -0.49 -6.63
CA LEU A 552 41.53 -1.09 -5.31
C LEU A 552 41.17 -0.01 -4.30
N ASP A 553 39.92 -0.05 -3.84
CA ASP A 553 39.31 1.04 -3.07
C ASP A 553 38.81 0.53 -1.71
N VAL A 554 39.06 1.27 -0.63
CA VAL A 554 38.72 0.83 0.73
C VAL A 554 37.37 1.42 1.12
N VAL A 555 36.36 0.56 1.29
CA VAL A 555 34.96 1.02 1.42
C VAL A 555 34.52 1.20 2.88
N ASN A 556 35.25 0.63 3.86
CA ASN A 556 34.97 0.88 5.28
C ASN A 556 36.08 0.38 6.22
N LEU A 557 36.46 1.19 7.20
CA LEU A 557 37.37 0.86 8.30
C LEU A 557 36.63 1.12 9.62
N GLY A 558 36.13 0.05 10.25
CA GLY A 558 35.53 0.14 11.57
C GLY A 558 36.58 0.08 12.66
N VAL A 559 37.25 1.21 12.97
CA VAL A 559 38.20 1.31 14.09
C VAL A 559 38.07 2.66 14.78
N ALA A 560 38.30 2.69 16.09
CA ALA A 560 38.38 3.91 16.91
C ALA A 560 39.61 4.80 16.62
N LEU A 561 40.28 4.63 15.47
CA LEU A 561 41.56 5.27 15.14
C LEU A 561 41.49 6.24 13.94
N GLY A 562 40.30 6.51 13.39
CA GLY A 562 40.12 7.42 12.25
C GLY A 562 40.48 6.83 10.89
N GLU A 563 40.36 7.63 9.84
CA GLU A 563 40.75 7.27 8.47
C GLU A 563 42.30 7.29 8.33
N PRO A 564 42.90 6.42 7.50
CA PRO A 564 44.35 6.42 7.28
C PRO A 564 44.80 7.75 6.66
N GLU A 565 45.94 8.29 7.11
CA GLU A 565 46.46 9.56 6.57
C GLU A 565 47.06 9.39 5.18
N GLU A 566 47.66 8.22 4.91
CA GLU A 566 48.25 7.93 3.61
C GLU A 566 48.08 6.45 3.25
N MET A 567 47.64 6.20 2.01
CA MET A 567 47.62 4.90 1.38
C MET A 567 48.55 4.93 0.16
N LYS A 568 49.53 4.02 0.11
CA LYS A 568 50.44 3.86 -1.03
C LYS A 568 50.26 2.48 -1.64
N ILE A 569 50.10 2.43 -2.96
CA ILE A 569 50.12 1.19 -3.74
C ILE A 569 51.37 1.22 -4.62
N GLU A 570 52.27 0.27 -4.42
CA GLU A 570 53.49 0.12 -5.20
C GLU A 570 53.44 -1.21 -5.98
N ARG A 571 53.86 -1.17 -7.24
CA ARG A 571 53.92 -2.37 -8.10
C ARG A 571 55.36 -2.86 -8.14
N ASP A 572 55.56 -4.12 -7.78
CA ASP A 572 56.83 -4.85 -7.97
C ASP A 572 56.57 -6.15 -8.76
N GLU A 573 57.58 -6.76 -9.38
CA GLU A 573 57.55 -7.87 -10.35
C GLU A 573 56.47 -8.97 -10.14
N GLY A 574 55.20 -8.67 -10.43
CA GLY A 574 54.07 -9.60 -10.30
C GLY A 574 53.27 -9.52 -8.99
N SER A 575 53.48 -8.49 -8.18
CA SER A 575 52.78 -8.26 -6.90
C SER A 575 52.38 -6.80 -6.74
N TYR A 576 51.28 -6.54 -6.07
CA TYR A 576 50.92 -5.19 -5.61
C TYR A 576 51.18 -5.10 -4.11
N HIS A 577 52.04 -4.17 -3.69
CA HIS A 577 52.29 -3.86 -2.28
C HIS A 577 51.41 -2.69 -1.86
N MET A 578 50.61 -2.89 -0.83
CA MET A 578 49.76 -1.88 -0.25
C MET A 578 50.31 -1.50 1.11
N THR A 579 50.59 -0.22 1.29
CA THR A 579 51.08 0.34 2.55
C THR A 579 50.01 1.26 3.11
N TYR A 580 49.59 0.98 4.35
CA TYR A 580 48.68 1.82 5.12
C TYR A 580 49.43 2.47 6.27
N GLU A 581 49.34 3.78 6.40
CA GLU A 581 49.89 4.52 7.53
C GLU A 581 48.78 5.12 8.39
N PHE A 582 48.78 4.74 9.67
CA PHE A 582 47.91 5.31 10.69
C PHE A 582 48.75 6.19 11.62
N VAL A 583 48.37 7.45 11.73
CA VAL A 583 48.99 8.40 12.65
C VAL A 583 48.09 8.55 13.87
N GLY A 584 48.57 8.09 15.03
CA GLY A 584 47.79 8.12 16.27
C GLY A 584 47.82 9.50 16.90
N TYR A 585 46.82 10.36 16.63
CA TYR A 585 46.66 11.62 17.35
C TYR A 585 46.18 11.37 18.78
N THR A 586 46.99 11.74 19.76
CA THR A 586 46.53 11.88 21.14
C THR A 586 46.05 13.32 21.31
N ASP A 587 44.75 13.55 21.19
CA ASP A 587 44.12 14.82 21.56
C ASP A 587 44.19 15.00 23.07
N GLY A 588 45.34 15.43 23.61
CA GLY A 588 45.52 16.08 24.92
C GLY A 588 45.00 15.41 26.20
N GLU A 589 44.23 14.33 26.12
CA GLU A 589 43.60 13.61 27.20
C GLU A 589 44.18 12.20 27.24
N ALA A 590 44.82 11.88 28.35
CA ALA A 590 45.37 10.56 28.58
C ALA A 590 44.25 9.51 28.40
N PHE A 591 44.53 8.49 27.58
CA PHE A 591 43.68 7.31 27.44
C PHE A 591 43.58 6.59 28.79
N SER A 592 42.60 6.97 29.61
CA SER A 592 42.30 6.37 30.90
C SER A 592 41.26 5.27 30.70
N MET A 593 41.71 4.02 30.51
CA MET A 593 40.82 2.88 30.72
C MET A 593 40.38 2.86 32.19
N PRO A 594 39.07 2.70 32.51
CA PRO A 594 38.63 2.64 33.89
C PRO A 594 39.26 1.44 34.58
N LEU A 595 40.07 1.70 35.61
CA LEU A 595 40.59 0.71 36.54
C LEU A 595 39.42 0.12 37.34
N SER A 596 38.95 -1.07 36.95
CA SER A 596 38.15 -1.91 37.84
C SER A 596 39.06 -2.47 38.94
N THR A 597 39.04 -1.84 40.11
CA THR A 597 39.63 -2.37 41.34
C THR A 597 38.73 -3.43 41.97
N THR A 598 38.57 -4.57 41.31
CA THR A 598 38.12 -5.79 41.99
C THR A 598 39.01 -6.96 41.61
N GLY A 599 39.86 -7.36 42.55
CA GLY A 599 40.70 -8.55 42.43
C GLY A 599 39.87 -9.83 42.45
N LYS A 600 39.28 -10.20 41.31
CA LYS A 600 38.72 -11.52 41.06
C LYS A 600 39.18 -12.04 39.71
N ARG A 601 39.94 -13.15 39.73
CA ARG A 601 40.19 -13.99 38.56
C ARG A 601 38.86 -14.61 38.12
N TYR A 602 38.43 -14.35 36.89
CA TYR A 602 37.36 -15.11 36.25
C TYR A 602 37.99 -16.14 35.30
N PRO A 603 37.57 -17.41 35.35
CA PRO A 603 37.94 -18.38 34.34
C PRO A 603 37.29 -18.01 33.00
N TRP A 604 38.07 -18.14 31.94
CA TRP A 604 37.64 -17.98 30.56
C TRP A 604 36.67 -19.13 30.23
N ASN A 605 35.39 -18.82 30.06
CA ASN A 605 34.38 -19.76 29.60
C ASN A 605 34.01 -19.42 28.15
N ASN A 606 34.19 -20.39 27.26
CA ASN A 606 33.69 -20.36 25.89
C ASN A 606 32.16 -20.34 25.89
N GLY A 607 31.58 -19.38 25.16
CA GLY A 607 30.15 -19.33 24.86
C GLY A 607 29.35 -18.37 25.74
N GLY A 608 29.26 -17.11 25.33
CA GLY A 608 28.33 -16.13 25.89
C GLY A 608 28.39 -14.82 25.11
N SER A 609 27.26 -14.42 24.51
CA SER A 609 27.15 -13.15 23.80
C SER A 609 27.26 -11.98 24.79
N ILE A 610 28.04 -10.97 24.43
CA ILE A 610 28.04 -9.68 25.11
C ILE A 610 26.88 -8.87 24.52
N SER A 611 25.66 -9.11 25.01
CA SER A 611 24.54 -8.19 24.81
C SER A 611 24.32 -7.44 26.12
N ASN A 612 25.02 -6.32 26.29
CA ASN A 612 24.67 -5.17 27.14
C ASN A 612 25.90 -4.26 27.28
N VAL A 613 25.98 -3.21 26.44
CA VAL A 613 26.80 -2.03 26.74
C VAL A 613 25.88 -1.03 27.45
N PRO A 614 26.11 -0.65 28.71
CA PRO A 614 25.37 0.44 29.33
C PRO A 614 25.79 1.76 28.68
N HIS A 615 24.83 2.65 28.45
CA HIS A 615 25.10 4.06 28.14
C HIS A 615 26.07 4.64 29.18
N ILE A 616 27.26 5.07 28.73
CA ILE A 616 28.20 5.84 29.55
C ILE A 616 27.85 7.31 29.36
N THR A 617 27.27 7.90 30.40
CA THR A 617 27.13 9.35 30.55
C THR A 617 28.45 9.94 31.02
N TRP A 618 28.96 10.95 30.33
CA TRP A 618 30.16 11.69 30.72
C TRP A 618 29.85 12.59 31.92
N ALA A 619 30.53 12.34 33.05
CA ALA A 619 30.59 13.28 34.17
C ALA A 619 32.03 13.75 34.33
N GLN A 620 32.23 15.05 34.18
CA GLN A 620 33.51 15.73 34.36
C GLN A 620 33.85 15.74 35.86
N GLN A 621 34.95 15.11 36.27
CA GLN A 621 35.44 15.17 37.64
C GLN A 621 36.94 15.44 37.65
N ASP A 622 37.29 16.70 37.96
CA ASP A 622 38.66 17.15 38.15
C ASP A 622 39.20 16.65 39.51
N THR A 623 40.14 15.71 39.51
CA THR A 623 41.02 15.50 40.67
C THR A 623 42.39 14.94 40.24
N PRO A 624 43.53 15.43 40.77
CA PRO A 624 44.85 14.95 40.35
C PRO A 624 45.18 13.60 40.98
N ILE A 625 45.53 12.61 40.16
CA ILE A 625 46.00 11.29 40.62
C ILE A 625 47.48 11.38 41.02
N LYS A 626 47.80 10.97 42.26
CA LYS A 626 49.17 10.86 42.79
C LYS A 626 49.88 9.60 42.27
N GLU A 627 51.21 9.70 42.14
CA GLU A 627 52.14 8.66 41.65
C GLU A 627 51.83 7.24 42.14
N PHE A 628 51.67 6.32 41.19
CA PHE A 628 51.66 4.87 41.42
C PHE A 628 53.05 4.29 41.12
N ARG A 629 53.65 3.58 42.09
CA ARG A 629 54.87 2.77 41.89
C ARG A 629 54.55 1.29 42.15
N GLY A 630 54.43 0.52 41.07
CA GLY A 630 54.29 -0.94 41.08
C GLY A 630 54.40 -1.52 39.65
N PRO A 631 54.76 -2.81 39.49
CA PRO A 631 54.80 -3.44 38.17
C PRO A 631 53.39 -3.53 37.59
N PHE A 632 53.24 -3.09 36.33
CA PHE A 632 51.97 -3.02 35.63
C PHE A 632 52.01 -3.95 34.42
N GLU A 633 51.02 -4.82 34.29
CA GLU A 633 50.72 -5.54 33.05
C GLU A 633 49.31 -5.12 32.63
N ALA A 634 49.20 -4.39 31.52
CA ALA A 634 47.94 -4.16 30.85
C ALA A 634 48.02 -4.77 29.46
N GLY A 635 47.07 -5.66 29.17
CA GLY A 635 46.79 -6.15 27.83
C GLY A 635 45.54 -5.45 27.31
N GLY A 636 45.69 -4.68 26.24
CA GLY A 636 44.60 -4.21 25.40
C GLY A 636 44.75 -4.85 24.03
N GLY A 637 43.68 -5.45 23.51
CA GLY A 637 43.60 -5.91 22.12
C GLY A 637 42.57 -5.09 21.38
N PHE A 638 42.81 -4.82 20.10
CA PHE A 638 41.82 -4.27 19.19
C PHE A 638 41.79 -5.10 17.91
N ALA A 639 40.63 -5.16 17.26
CA ALA A 639 40.43 -5.83 15.99
C ALA A 639 40.17 -4.79 14.90
N ILE A 640 40.84 -4.94 13.76
CA ILE A 640 40.61 -4.13 12.57
C ILE A 640 39.99 -5.03 11.50
N ASN A 641 38.82 -4.62 11.00
CA ASN A 641 38.17 -5.27 9.86
C ASN A 641 38.49 -4.48 8.59
N PHE A 642 38.90 -5.17 7.52
CA PHE A 642 39.22 -4.55 6.24
C PHE A 642 38.21 -4.98 5.17
N ARG A 643 37.57 -4.01 4.52
CA ARG A 643 36.77 -4.22 3.31
C ARG A 643 37.42 -3.53 2.13
N VAL A 644 37.68 -4.29 1.08
CA VAL A 644 38.30 -3.79 -0.14
C VAL A 644 37.35 -4.05 -1.29
N LYS A 645 37.06 -3.01 -2.06
CA LYS A 645 36.44 -3.13 -3.37
C LYS A 645 37.56 -3.39 -4.37
N VAL A 646 37.51 -4.56 -4.99
CA VAL A 646 38.48 -4.97 -5.99
C VAL A 646 37.82 -4.85 -7.35
N THR A 647 38.45 -4.10 -8.25
CA THR A 647 38.11 -4.09 -9.68
C THR A 647 39.17 -4.87 -10.43
N SER A 648 38.75 -5.97 -11.06
CA SER A 648 39.65 -6.86 -11.79
C SER A 648 39.26 -6.96 -13.26
N LYS A 649 40.26 -7.14 -14.13
CA LYS A 649 40.07 -7.38 -15.56
C LYS A 649 40.67 -8.73 -15.94
N ASP A 650 39.85 -9.57 -16.56
CA ASP A 650 40.33 -10.80 -17.16
C ASP A 650 41.05 -10.46 -18.46
N MET A 651 42.33 -10.77 -18.55
CA MET A 651 43.16 -10.42 -19.71
C MET A 651 42.91 -11.33 -20.92
N THR A 652 42.18 -12.42 -20.72
CA THR A 652 41.78 -13.38 -21.76
C THR A 652 40.47 -12.97 -22.42
N THR A 653 39.51 -12.47 -21.64
CA THR A 653 38.17 -12.11 -22.14
C THR A 653 37.95 -10.61 -22.29
N GLY A 654 38.76 -9.78 -21.62
CA GLY A 654 38.60 -8.32 -21.56
C GLY A 654 37.48 -7.85 -20.62
N GLU A 655 36.81 -8.77 -19.93
CA GLU A 655 35.69 -8.48 -19.04
C GLU A 655 36.18 -7.87 -17.72
N GLU A 656 35.53 -6.78 -17.29
CA GLU A 656 35.81 -6.10 -16.03
C GLU A 656 34.75 -6.48 -15.00
N THR A 657 35.20 -6.94 -13.84
CA THR A 657 34.33 -7.29 -12.71
C THR A 657 34.69 -6.43 -11.51
N SER A 658 33.68 -5.88 -10.84
CA SER A 658 33.86 -5.13 -9.60
C SER A 658 33.02 -5.75 -8.49
N GLY A 659 33.63 -5.96 -7.33
CA GLY A 659 32.96 -6.55 -6.17
C GLY A 659 33.58 -6.05 -4.87
N VAL A 660 32.74 -5.87 -3.84
CA VAL A 660 33.23 -5.60 -2.48
C VAL A 660 33.51 -6.94 -1.82
N GLN A 661 34.77 -7.19 -1.49
CA GLN A 661 35.18 -8.37 -0.74
C GLN A 661 35.58 -7.97 0.67
N GLU A 662 35.11 -8.74 1.66
CA GLU A 662 35.64 -8.68 3.01
C GLU A 662 36.94 -9.46 3.04
N VAL A 663 38.06 -8.78 3.27
CA VAL A 663 39.40 -9.33 2.98
C VAL A 663 40.09 -9.89 4.22
N GLY A 664 39.53 -9.64 5.40
CA GLY A 664 39.94 -10.28 6.65
C GLY A 664 39.77 -9.40 7.88
N GLN A 665 40.01 -10.01 9.04
CA GLN A 665 40.05 -9.38 10.35
C GLN A 665 41.45 -9.57 10.95
N VAL A 666 42.13 -8.47 11.29
CA VAL A 666 43.42 -8.51 11.99
C VAL A 666 43.17 -8.16 13.45
N VAL A 667 43.45 -9.10 14.35
CA VAL A 667 43.42 -8.87 15.80
C VAL A 667 44.83 -8.58 16.28
N VAL A 668 45.08 -7.35 16.74
CA VAL A 668 46.37 -6.95 17.29
C VAL A 668 46.27 -6.95 18.81
N ILE A 669 47.10 -7.78 19.45
CA ILE A 669 47.23 -7.82 20.91
C ILE A 669 48.58 -7.19 21.26
N ALA A 670 48.56 -5.99 21.85
CA ALA A 670 49.77 -5.33 22.32
C ALA A 670 50.05 -5.73 23.78
N LEU A 671 51.16 -6.43 24.01
CA LEU A 671 51.68 -6.70 25.35
C LEU A 671 52.82 -5.73 25.65
N VAL A 672 52.55 -4.70 26.44
CA VAL A 672 53.59 -3.75 26.86
C VAL A 672 54.24 -4.30 28.14
N LYS A 673 55.43 -4.88 28.03
CA LYS A 673 56.24 -5.26 29.19
C LYS A 673 57.23 -4.14 29.46
N ARG A 674 57.08 -3.44 30.58
CA ARG A 674 58.08 -2.47 31.05
C ARG A 674 59.34 -3.21 31.47
N ILE A 675 60.39 -3.14 30.66
CA ILE A 675 61.72 -3.57 31.08
C ILE A 675 62.27 -2.46 31.97
N VAL A 676 62.32 -2.71 33.28
CA VAL A 676 63.09 -1.88 34.20
C VAL A 676 64.49 -2.47 34.20
N GLU A 677 65.43 -1.84 33.48
CA GLU A 677 66.85 -2.09 33.72
C GLU A 677 67.22 -1.57 35.13
N PRO A 678 68.20 -2.19 35.82
CA PRO A 678 68.60 -1.77 37.16
C PRO A 678 69.11 -0.32 37.23
#